data_AF-A0AB34KHZ4-F1
#
_entry.id   AF-A0AB34KHZ4-F1
#
_cell.length_a   1.000
_cell.length_b   1.000
_cell.length_c   1.000
_cell.angle_alpha   90.00
_cell.angle_beta   90.00
_cell.angle_gamma   90.00
#
_symmetry.space_group_name_H-M   'P 1'
#
loop_
_entity.id
_entity.type
_entity.pdbx_description
1 polymer ?
#
loop_
_entity_poly.entity_id
_entity_poly.type
_entity_poly.pdbx_seq_one_letter_code
_entity_poly.pdbx_strand_id
1 'polypeptide(L)'
;MDEVSNFAHAKYGQFLGLARVGLGDLQFDDVRPLSAQNVRRLTKIFHIEGCQRLDERNYIDVLATDSQIDAADPVTFQDAPPSTWETRPILAVGFLRCLTGQHRVRAAQNFLDANDQWWVARVYSEHLSHPPRLRLTEEYSNEEAPSDGEIFYKIRKYHIIGDEANELKWWARLTETKRKDLRQLLKDVRYATAFDSMLPWPGLWAPVKLGSLHRLLCLKCDEELLAYLDHVTVTWRGITANINVRDVADAISVEELQSLAPNHSTVDAQSISDMMSSNKIFASVVDASERATILANLKSVQSMIPSLFTFFEDLKYLEPCAKVLKALLPPRTKQSVTRGLMGSYFRQEKLIVEHANNDMRVHNVSASETASAFGRQQLWLFAFRNFPLMTNFTTRKVLDKDKPAAVEPSPCVWQDFAKLASLTGFKTPLIDELCSQDSTKLIVTQLFERFTDPGSVEDSNATDKISAILRALNRRREPVGQPTFTSSGQLSIPRRCGRPFEDDHRADKSCLYLPQMYRIPSTGENITTLYRKWNMFRVFMGIKSTTREIFDNDAIINKENIEPSPAVEHTGSDGRSEHDHMVEDLNFRPEEQTQGIREAQSEHEHLTDSLRETIRSEAQDKGKLRLELHEMEENLRKALEQKRDLLRQLQETKKDMAQTCRENDGVVMDLKTQLDQSTKEQTALRLELTRLEASSIRVDKNKADGDARIKALENELKKLSERQEEARTTLQDQHSTVVLDLERKIRALEDEQSSKSAAHLFTVNHMEGDMATKDKQIHFLRQELAEKATNLASSNVRQAELQSHDSELARQLSDLQREHRMVIESSDRMVRNEQRLDEAIRQKTAQAQEDEEVISQLKNSLEEASKQITEHSSQASVAHENISRLEKELLQARKCIEEQAQAVEQEQDIRYDAEVVAINQKIENTMANEVTRRILEELNRANDRGKDIEDKMKILEGQMQSQKSEGTGLTLVTWERVGDSSFTKIYFTCRREDALQCVRSLDLCSRENCDKWDYIGFDRRKIPSSMKKDEKYLVDVWIQGGIMGRWLVADRVFFESRAAQPKKANFPTWSDRPKLSLKRKSPAALPEDGESRIAKKAPFALGSIDET
;
A
#
# COMPACT_ATOMS: atom_id res chain seq x y z
N MET A 1 -0.66 41.47 26.81
CA MET A 1 -0.64 42.42 25.67
C MET A 1 0.69 43.16 25.55
N ASP A 2 1.61 42.86 26.44
CA ASP A 2 2.66 43.76 26.91
C ASP A 2 3.86 43.73 25.95
N GLU A 3 4.08 42.61 25.26
CA GLU A 3 4.93 42.52 24.07
C GLU A 3 4.51 43.44 22.92
N VAL A 4 3.21 43.69 22.73
CA VAL A 4 2.73 44.61 21.68
C VAL A 4 2.97 46.06 22.10
N SER A 5 2.81 46.35 23.41
CA SER A 5 3.17 47.65 23.98
C SER A 5 4.67 47.94 23.91
N ASN A 6 5.51 46.97 24.29
CA ASN A 6 6.97 47.06 24.20
C ASN A 6 7.45 47.14 22.75
N PHE A 7 6.83 46.40 21.81
CA PHE A 7 7.13 46.54 20.38
C PHE A 7 6.74 47.93 19.86
N ALA A 8 5.59 48.47 20.25
CA ALA A 8 5.21 49.84 19.90
C ALA A 8 6.21 50.85 20.47
N HIS A 9 6.59 50.75 21.75
CA HIS A 9 7.58 51.64 22.37
C HIS A 9 8.95 51.56 21.69
N ALA A 10 9.44 50.36 21.35
CA ALA A 10 10.68 50.20 20.60
C ALA A 10 10.59 50.73 19.16
N LYS A 11 9.46 50.51 18.47
CA LYS A 11 9.21 50.98 17.10
C LYS A 11 9.07 52.50 17.02
N TYR A 12 8.45 53.15 18.00
CA TYR A 12 8.37 54.62 18.09
C TYR A 12 9.68 55.24 18.60
N GLY A 13 10.37 54.63 19.56
CA GLY A 13 11.63 55.14 20.12
C GLY A 13 12.84 55.12 19.19
N GLN A 14 12.74 54.46 18.02
CA GLN A 14 13.79 54.41 16.99
C GLN A 14 13.26 54.80 15.58
N PHE A 15 12.06 55.36 15.49
CA PHE A 15 11.52 55.99 14.28
C PHE A 15 12.02 57.43 14.19
N LEU A 16 12.53 57.81 13.02
CA LEU A 16 13.17 59.11 12.79
C LEU A 16 12.26 60.09 12.04
N GLY A 17 11.41 59.58 11.14
CA GLY A 17 10.46 60.40 10.38
C GLY A 17 10.10 59.81 9.02
N LEU A 18 9.34 60.58 8.23
CA LEU A 18 9.03 60.27 6.82
C LEU A 18 9.96 61.06 5.89
N ALA A 19 10.58 60.38 4.92
CA ALA A 19 11.49 61.00 3.95
C ALA A 19 11.16 60.62 2.49
N ARG A 20 11.56 61.48 1.55
CA ARG A 20 11.54 61.22 0.10
C ARG A 20 12.88 60.60 -0.29
N VAL A 21 12.89 59.38 -0.81
CA VAL A 21 14.12 58.62 -1.16
C VAL A 21 14.17 58.31 -2.67
N GLY A 22 15.36 58.33 -3.27
CA GLY A 22 15.53 57.96 -4.67
C GLY A 22 15.46 56.43 -4.86
N LEU A 23 14.87 55.95 -5.96
CA LEU A 23 14.75 54.51 -6.22
C LEU A 23 16.10 53.84 -6.54
N GLY A 24 17.15 54.62 -6.84
CA GLY A 24 18.52 54.13 -7.03
C GLY A 24 19.31 53.99 -5.73
N ASP A 25 18.89 54.69 -4.68
CA ASP A 25 19.60 54.76 -3.39
C ASP A 25 19.18 53.65 -2.41
N LEU A 26 18.31 52.72 -2.85
CA LEU A 26 17.73 51.67 -1.99
C LEU A 26 18.43 50.32 -2.22
N GLN A 27 19.11 49.82 -1.20
CA GLN A 27 19.64 48.45 -1.14
C GLN A 27 18.69 47.57 -0.32
N PHE A 28 18.40 46.35 -0.80
CA PHE A 28 17.54 45.40 -0.10
C PHE A 28 18.38 44.24 0.43
N ASP A 29 18.14 43.81 1.68
CA ASP A 29 18.66 42.54 2.18
C ASP A 29 17.94 41.38 1.41
N ASP A 30 18.65 40.30 1.05
CA ASP A 30 18.15 39.16 0.24
C ASP A 30 17.12 38.24 0.96
N VAL A 31 16.27 38.80 1.83
CA VAL A 31 15.27 38.07 2.63
C VAL A 31 14.13 37.50 1.77
N ARG A 32 13.92 38.04 0.55
CA ARG A 32 12.88 37.59 -0.39
C ARG A 32 13.37 37.70 -1.84
N PRO A 33 13.26 36.65 -2.67
CA PRO A 33 13.61 36.71 -4.09
C PRO A 33 12.56 37.52 -4.87
N LEU A 34 13.03 38.31 -5.83
CA LEU A 34 12.20 39.21 -6.63
C LEU A 34 11.29 38.44 -7.61
N SER A 35 9.99 38.41 -7.33
CA SER A 35 9.00 37.80 -8.23
C SER A 35 8.72 38.66 -9.45
N ALA A 36 9.21 38.24 -10.61
CA ALA A 36 8.92 38.87 -11.90
C ALA A 36 7.42 38.90 -12.25
N GLN A 37 6.64 37.94 -11.75
CA GLN A 37 5.18 37.94 -11.92
C GLN A 37 4.51 39.03 -11.08
N ASN A 38 4.92 39.19 -9.81
CA ASN A 38 4.38 40.24 -8.93
C ASN A 38 4.81 41.64 -9.41
N VAL A 39 6.05 41.81 -9.88
CA VAL A 39 6.50 43.06 -10.53
C VAL A 39 5.62 43.39 -11.74
N ARG A 40 5.39 42.42 -12.66
CA ARG A 40 4.48 42.62 -13.80
C ARG A 40 3.03 42.93 -13.38
N ARG A 41 2.55 42.38 -12.27
CA ARG A 41 1.22 42.68 -11.69
C ARG A 41 1.17 44.11 -11.16
N LEU A 42 2.16 44.54 -10.39
CA LEU A 42 2.25 45.89 -9.83
C LEU A 42 2.43 46.95 -10.92
N THR A 43 3.31 46.73 -11.91
CA THR A 43 3.44 47.64 -13.07
C THR A 43 2.12 47.75 -13.84
N LYS A 44 1.33 46.67 -13.98
CA LYS A 44 -0.02 46.76 -14.57
C LYS A 44 -1.01 47.56 -13.71
N ILE A 45 -0.97 47.42 -12.39
CA ILE A 45 -1.79 48.24 -11.48
C ILE A 45 -1.40 49.72 -11.61
N PHE A 46 -0.12 50.05 -11.70
CA PHE A 46 0.34 51.43 -11.90
C PHE A 46 -0.16 52.05 -13.21
N HIS A 47 -0.31 51.26 -14.29
CA HIS A 47 -0.93 51.71 -15.55
C HIS A 47 -2.45 51.96 -15.45
N ILE A 48 -3.14 51.44 -14.43
CA ILE A 48 -4.61 51.51 -14.28
C ILE A 48 -5.01 52.51 -13.18
N GLU A 49 -4.31 52.50 -12.05
CA GLU A 49 -4.66 53.20 -10.80
C GLU A 49 -3.59 54.23 -10.37
N GLY A 50 -2.49 54.33 -11.12
CA GLY A 50 -1.31 55.13 -10.76
C GLY A 50 -0.42 54.47 -9.69
N CYS A 51 0.76 55.04 -9.44
CA CYS A 51 1.68 54.53 -8.41
C CYS A 51 1.24 54.81 -6.97
N GLN A 52 0.34 55.78 -6.76
CA GLN A 52 -0.21 56.15 -5.44
C GLN A 52 0.86 56.31 -4.33
N ARG A 53 2.00 56.94 -4.69
CA ARG A 53 3.20 57.12 -3.84
C ARG A 53 2.95 57.85 -2.51
N LEU A 54 1.85 58.62 -2.43
CA LEU A 54 1.45 59.42 -1.27
C LEU A 54 0.43 58.73 -0.37
N ASP A 55 -0.03 57.51 -0.70
CA ASP A 55 -0.82 56.69 0.23
C ASP A 55 0.13 56.03 1.24
N GLU A 56 -0.15 56.18 2.54
CA GLU A 56 0.59 55.55 3.64
C GLU A 56 0.70 54.02 3.51
N ARG A 57 -0.27 53.41 2.81
CA ARG A 57 -0.29 51.99 2.45
C ARG A 57 0.86 51.60 1.52
N ASN A 58 1.33 52.53 0.70
CA ASN A 58 2.38 52.31 -0.28
C ASN A 58 3.78 52.68 0.22
N TYR A 59 3.91 53.33 1.38
CA TYR A 59 5.21 53.68 1.97
C TYR A 59 6.07 52.43 2.25
N ILE A 60 7.38 52.60 2.10
CA ILE A 60 8.39 51.57 2.38
C ILE A 60 9.13 51.88 3.70
N ASP A 61 9.79 50.90 4.30
CA ASP A 61 10.51 51.07 5.57
C ASP A 61 12.02 50.92 5.33
N VAL A 62 12.83 51.87 5.82
CA VAL A 62 14.29 51.94 5.59
C VAL A 62 15.08 52.15 6.89
N LEU A 63 16.32 51.69 6.90
CA LEU A 63 17.30 51.94 7.96
C LEU A 63 18.36 52.93 7.48
N ALA A 64 18.71 53.88 8.34
CA ALA A 64 19.80 54.85 8.16
C ALA A 64 20.85 54.70 9.28
N THR A 65 22.13 54.87 8.95
CA THR A 65 23.23 54.92 9.93
C THR A 65 23.27 56.27 10.65
N ASP A 66 23.89 56.35 11.82
CA ASP A 66 24.02 57.63 12.56
C ASP A 66 24.69 58.71 11.69
N SER A 67 25.72 58.34 10.92
CA SER A 67 26.39 59.22 9.96
C SER A 67 25.53 59.67 8.77
N GLN A 68 24.46 58.94 8.43
CA GLN A 68 23.46 59.37 7.45
C GLN A 68 22.39 60.27 8.07
N ILE A 69 22.13 60.12 9.37
CA ILE A 69 21.20 60.96 10.13
C ILE A 69 21.84 62.34 10.38
N ASP A 70 23.10 62.37 10.83
CA ASP A 70 23.87 63.61 11.04
C ASP A 70 24.14 64.39 9.73
N ALA A 71 24.14 63.71 8.58
CA ALA A 71 24.32 64.30 7.26
C ALA A 71 23.01 64.83 6.63
N ALA A 72 21.86 64.59 7.25
CA ALA A 72 20.55 64.99 6.74
C ALA A 72 20.09 66.34 7.32
N ASP A 73 19.45 67.17 6.49
CA ASP A 73 18.89 68.44 6.93
C ASP A 73 17.75 68.20 7.96
N PRO A 74 17.74 68.85 9.14
CA PRO A 74 16.69 68.70 10.15
C PRO A 74 15.25 68.92 9.66
N VAL A 75 15.03 69.65 8.57
CA VAL A 75 13.71 69.85 7.95
C VAL A 75 13.17 68.55 7.31
N THR A 76 14.05 67.60 6.97
CA THR A 76 13.71 66.41 6.17
C THR A 76 12.76 65.43 6.88
N PHE A 77 12.80 65.37 8.22
CA PHE A 77 12.14 64.33 9.00
C PHE A 77 10.79 64.72 9.63
N GLN A 78 10.43 66.02 9.64
CA GLN A 78 9.20 66.49 10.30
C GLN A 78 7.92 65.99 9.61
N ASP A 79 6.89 65.66 10.40
CA ASP A 79 5.54 65.36 9.91
C ASP A 79 4.93 66.59 9.22
N ALA A 80 4.67 66.48 7.92
CA ALA A 80 4.10 67.54 7.10
C ALA A 80 2.91 67.02 6.27
N PRO A 81 1.91 67.87 5.96
CA PRO A 81 0.72 67.45 5.24
C PRO A 81 1.06 66.96 3.81
N PRO A 82 0.30 65.98 3.28
CA PRO A 82 0.62 65.33 2.00
C PRO A 82 0.78 66.27 0.79
N SER A 83 0.19 67.47 0.85
CA SER A 83 0.29 68.52 -0.17
C SER A 83 1.70 69.16 -0.32
N THR A 84 2.70 68.72 0.45
CA THR A 84 4.07 69.28 0.45
C THR A 84 5.14 68.32 -0.08
N TRP A 85 4.79 67.08 -0.43
CA TRP A 85 5.76 66.04 -0.82
C TRP A 85 6.50 66.32 -2.13
N GLU A 86 5.82 66.84 -3.14
CA GLU A 86 6.42 67.12 -4.47
C GLU A 86 7.56 68.16 -4.37
N THR A 87 7.42 69.09 -3.44
CA THR A 87 8.39 70.17 -3.14
C THR A 87 9.50 69.78 -2.16
N ARG A 88 9.46 68.60 -1.50
CA ARG A 88 10.54 68.18 -0.60
C ARG A 88 11.77 67.68 -1.39
N PRO A 89 13.00 68.00 -0.94
CA PRO A 89 14.21 67.42 -1.52
C PRO A 89 14.25 65.91 -1.32
N ILE A 90 15.04 65.22 -2.15
CA ILE A 90 15.36 63.80 -1.96
C ILE A 90 16.46 63.69 -0.89
N LEU A 91 16.32 62.73 0.03
CA LEU A 91 17.28 62.43 1.09
C LEU A 91 18.59 61.87 0.51
N ALA A 92 19.52 62.75 0.16
CA ALA A 92 20.76 62.44 -0.55
C ALA A 92 21.90 61.96 0.38
N VAL A 93 21.66 60.89 1.13
CA VAL A 93 22.60 60.34 2.14
C VAL A 93 23.34 59.07 1.68
N GLY A 94 23.35 58.82 0.37
CA GLY A 94 23.85 57.57 -0.21
C GLY A 94 22.91 56.39 0.05
N PHE A 95 23.45 55.17 -0.02
CA PHE A 95 22.63 53.95 0.02
C PHE A 95 21.96 53.74 1.38
N LEU A 96 20.63 53.62 1.37
CA LEU A 96 19.79 53.28 2.52
C LEU A 96 19.37 51.80 2.42
N ARG A 97 19.37 51.10 3.57
CA ARG A 97 18.94 49.69 3.61
C ARG A 97 17.42 49.61 3.76
N CYS A 98 16.74 49.12 2.74
CA CYS A 98 15.29 48.99 2.68
C CYS A 98 14.82 47.61 3.16
N LEU A 99 13.83 47.59 4.05
CA LEU A 99 13.27 46.40 4.69
C LEU A 99 12.00 45.87 3.99
N THR A 100 11.25 46.74 3.32
CA THR A 100 9.95 46.41 2.68
C THR A 100 9.81 47.05 1.30
N GLY A 101 8.94 46.53 0.43
CA GLY A 101 8.58 47.18 -0.84
C GLY A 101 9.45 46.84 -2.05
N GLN A 102 10.31 45.81 -1.99
CA GLN A 102 11.24 45.43 -3.07
C GLN A 102 10.54 45.29 -4.45
N HIS A 103 9.41 44.58 -4.50
CA HIS A 103 8.60 44.41 -5.72
C HIS A 103 7.97 45.73 -6.22
N ARG A 104 7.60 46.62 -5.29
CA ARG A 104 6.96 47.92 -5.54
C ARG A 104 7.98 48.91 -6.12
N VAL A 105 9.16 49.02 -5.50
CA VAL A 105 10.30 49.80 -6.00
C VAL A 105 10.74 49.33 -7.38
N ARG A 106 10.86 48.01 -7.60
CA ARG A 106 11.23 47.48 -8.92
C ARG A 106 10.15 47.65 -9.99
N ALA A 107 8.87 47.57 -9.61
CA ALA A 107 7.76 47.90 -10.52
C ALA A 107 7.69 49.40 -10.86
N ALA A 108 8.13 50.26 -9.94
CA ALA A 108 8.19 51.72 -10.12
C ALA A 108 9.37 52.14 -11.01
N GLN A 109 10.56 51.55 -10.83
CA GLN A 109 11.70 51.72 -11.74
C GLN A 109 11.37 51.35 -13.19
N ASN A 110 10.42 50.43 -13.40
CA ASN A 110 9.92 50.00 -14.72
C ASN A 110 8.75 50.85 -15.27
N PHE A 111 8.29 51.87 -14.53
CA PHE A 111 7.09 52.66 -14.86
C PHE A 111 7.31 54.18 -14.82
N LEU A 112 8.21 54.65 -13.96
CA LEU A 112 8.50 56.07 -13.76
C LEU A 112 9.70 56.52 -14.58
N ASP A 113 9.56 57.67 -15.24
CA ASP A 113 10.65 58.35 -15.96
C ASP A 113 11.83 58.66 -15.04
N ALA A 114 13.04 58.75 -15.61
CA ALA A 114 14.29 58.94 -14.87
C ALA A 114 14.28 60.14 -13.90
N ASN A 115 13.55 61.21 -14.22
CA ASN A 115 13.44 62.42 -13.40
C ASN A 115 12.45 62.29 -12.22
N ASP A 116 11.65 61.21 -12.17
CA ASP A 116 10.58 61.00 -11.19
C ASP A 116 10.77 59.70 -10.36
N GLN A 117 11.97 59.11 -10.39
CA GLN A 117 12.29 57.87 -9.68
C GLN A 117 12.54 58.09 -8.17
N TRP A 118 11.48 58.40 -7.42
CA TRP A 118 11.48 58.50 -5.95
C TRP A 118 10.29 57.79 -5.30
N TRP A 119 10.41 57.52 -4.00
CA TRP A 119 9.35 56.96 -3.15
C TRP A 119 9.29 57.64 -1.76
N VAL A 120 8.21 57.43 -1.00
CA VAL A 120 8.10 57.86 0.41
C VAL A 120 8.49 56.70 1.33
N ALA A 121 9.39 56.96 2.29
CA ALA A 121 9.91 55.96 3.21
C ALA A 121 9.77 56.37 4.68
N ARG A 122 9.47 55.39 5.55
CA ARG A 122 9.61 55.48 7.01
C ARG A 122 11.07 55.20 7.36
N VAL A 123 11.76 56.17 7.95
CA VAL A 123 13.17 56.05 8.30
C VAL A 123 13.32 55.62 9.76
N TYR A 124 14.12 54.59 10.00
CA TYR A 124 14.47 54.04 11.31
C TYR A 124 15.99 54.04 11.49
N SER A 125 16.49 54.10 12.74
CA SER A 125 17.93 53.99 13.01
C SER A 125 18.43 52.55 12.77
N GLU A 126 19.66 52.38 12.25
CA GLU A 126 20.28 51.06 12.06
C GLU A 126 20.39 50.27 13.38
N HIS A 127 20.46 50.93 14.54
CA HIS A 127 20.43 50.32 15.88
C HIS A 127 19.10 49.66 16.25
N LEU A 128 18.14 49.55 15.32
CA LEU A 128 16.91 48.81 15.49
C LEU A 128 17.21 47.33 15.81
N SER A 129 16.91 46.93 17.05
CA SER A 129 17.21 45.58 17.54
C SER A 129 16.58 44.47 16.67
N HIS A 130 17.20 43.28 16.69
CA HIS A 130 16.89 42.22 15.74
C HIS A 130 15.39 41.78 15.73
N PRO A 131 14.69 41.65 16.89
CA PRO A 131 13.26 41.32 16.89
C PRO A 131 12.34 42.36 16.21
N PRO A 132 12.39 43.68 16.50
CA PRO A 132 11.60 44.65 15.74
C PRO A 132 12.02 44.77 14.28
N ARG A 133 13.31 44.68 13.92
CA ARG A 133 13.75 44.67 12.50
C ARG A 133 13.14 43.51 11.72
N LEU A 134 13.11 42.30 12.29
CA LEU A 134 12.39 41.15 11.74
C LEU A 134 10.89 41.40 11.66
N ARG A 135 10.26 41.97 12.70
CA ARG A 135 8.82 42.26 12.69
C ARG A 135 8.44 43.27 11.60
N LEU A 136 9.22 44.33 11.37
CA LEU A 136 9.01 45.26 10.25
C LEU A 136 9.11 44.57 8.88
N THR A 137 10.17 43.79 8.68
CA THR A 137 10.39 43.03 7.43
C THR A 137 9.22 42.05 7.13
N GLU A 138 8.51 41.57 8.17
CA GLU A 138 7.31 40.73 8.04
C GLU A 138 5.97 41.48 8.11
N GLU A 139 5.96 42.78 8.41
CA GLU A 139 4.78 43.65 8.46
C GLU A 139 4.46 44.20 7.06
N TYR A 140 4.32 43.24 6.12
CA TYR A 140 4.01 43.42 4.69
C TYR A 140 2.71 44.19 4.41
N SER A 141 2.70 45.47 4.74
CA SER A 141 1.59 46.38 4.51
C SER A 141 1.48 46.61 3.00
N ASN A 142 0.47 45.97 2.41
CA ASN A 142 0.11 46.09 1.00
C ASN A 142 1.13 45.52 0.00
N GLU A 143 1.91 44.51 0.40
CA GLU A 143 2.48 43.55 -0.56
C GLU A 143 1.50 42.39 -0.83
N GLU A 144 1.80 41.56 -1.83
CA GLU A 144 1.07 40.31 -2.11
C GLU A 144 1.14 39.37 -0.90
N ALA A 145 -0.02 38.85 -0.48
CA ALA A 145 -0.15 38.00 0.70
C ALA A 145 0.83 36.82 0.66
N PRO A 146 1.51 36.49 1.78
CA PRO A 146 2.55 35.47 1.78
C PRO A 146 1.98 34.12 1.34
N SER A 147 2.77 33.38 0.57
CA SER A 147 2.30 32.13 -0.04
C SER A 147 1.96 31.05 1.01
N ASP A 148 1.10 30.10 0.64
CA ASP A 148 0.77 28.94 1.49
C ASP A 148 2.04 28.20 1.97
N GLY A 149 3.07 28.14 1.12
CA GLY A 149 4.38 27.59 1.45
C GLY A 149 5.26 28.48 2.33
N GLU A 150 5.27 29.79 2.09
CA GLU A 150 5.99 30.77 2.94
C GLU A 150 5.44 30.74 4.37
N ILE A 151 4.11 30.72 4.52
CA ILE A 151 3.45 30.60 5.83
C ILE A 151 3.81 29.28 6.51
N PHE A 152 3.80 28.16 5.79
CA PHE A 152 4.13 26.84 6.35
C PHE A 152 5.61 26.72 6.76
N TYR A 153 6.53 27.20 5.91
CA TYR A 153 7.96 27.29 6.21
C TYR A 153 8.20 28.10 7.50
N LYS A 154 7.58 29.28 7.61
CA LYS A 154 7.70 30.15 8.79
C LYS A 154 7.15 29.49 10.05
N ILE A 155 5.98 28.83 9.99
CA ILE A 155 5.43 28.05 11.11
C ILE A 155 6.45 27.00 11.60
N ARG A 156 7.01 26.17 10.71
CA ARG A 156 7.98 25.14 11.13
C ARG A 156 9.32 25.72 11.59
N LYS A 157 9.80 26.80 10.97
CA LYS A 157 11.03 27.49 11.38
C LYS A 157 10.93 28.05 12.80
N TYR A 158 9.86 28.78 13.13
CA TYR A 158 9.68 29.33 14.48
C TYR A 158 9.41 28.26 15.53
N HIS A 159 8.71 27.18 15.17
CA HIS A 159 8.48 26.03 16.04
C HIS A 159 9.78 25.35 16.52
N ILE A 160 10.74 25.14 15.62
CA ILE A 160 12.05 24.54 15.99
C ILE A 160 12.90 25.52 16.82
N ILE A 161 12.78 26.82 16.57
CA ILE A 161 13.49 27.87 17.33
C ILE A 161 12.87 28.08 18.73
N GLY A 162 11.64 27.59 18.97
CA GLY A 162 10.91 27.80 20.23
C GLY A 162 10.20 29.16 20.33
N ASP A 163 10.04 29.87 19.22
CA ASP A 163 9.42 31.19 19.15
C ASP A 163 7.89 31.06 18.99
N GLU A 164 7.21 30.71 20.09
CA GLU A 164 5.75 30.54 20.11
C GLU A 164 5.00 31.80 19.64
N ALA A 165 5.54 33.00 19.90
CA ALA A 165 4.91 34.26 19.54
C ALA A 165 4.85 34.47 18.02
N ASN A 166 5.97 34.27 17.32
CA ASN A 166 5.96 34.33 15.85
C ASN A 166 5.33 33.08 15.22
N GLU A 167 5.41 31.88 15.83
CA GLU A 167 4.66 30.71 15.35
C GLU A 167 3.15 31.01 15.31
N LEU A 168 2.60 31.55 16.41
CA LEU A 168 1.18 31.94 16.50
C LEU A 168 0.80 33.05 15.51
N LYS A 169 1.67 34.05 15.30
CA LYS A 169 1.49 35.10 14.27
C LYS A 169 1.34 34.51 12.87
N TRP A 170 2.14 33.49 12.53
CA TRP A 170 2.05 32.84 11.22
C TRP A 170 0.88 31.83 11.13
N TRP A 171 0.51 31.13 12.21
CA TRP A 171 -0.76 30.36 12.29
C TRP A 171 -2.01 31.24 12.13
N ALA A 172 -1.97 32.50 12.57
CA ALA A 172 -3.08 33.44 12.43
C ALA A 172 -3.38 33.77 10.95
N ARG A 173 -2.35 33.76 10.09
CA ARG A 173 -2.45 34.06 8.64
C ARG A 173 -3.18 32.98 7.82
N LEU A 174 -3.40 31.78 8.38
CA LEU A 174 -4.13 30.70 7.71
C LEU A 174 -5.66 30.80 7.88
N THR A 175 -6.40 30.52 6.80
CA THR A 175 -7.85 30.25 6.86
C THR A 175 -8.13 29.04 7.74
N GLU A 176 -9.26 29.00 8.45
CA GLU A 176 -9.57 27.95 9.43
C GLU A 176 -9.52 26.51 8.88
N THR A 177 -9.90 26.30 7.61
CA THR A 177 -9.74 25.01 6.92
C THR A 177 -8.27 24.60 6.80
N LYS A 178 -7.43 25.43 6.18
CA LYS A 178 -5.97 25.21 6.07
C LYS A 178 -5.31 25.02 7.45
N ARG A 179 -5.73 25.82 8.45
CA ARG A 179 -5.25 25.71 9.84
C ARG A 179 -5.58 24.34 10.44
N LYS A 180 -6.82 23.88 10.28
CA LYS A 180 -7.28 22.56 10.75
C LYS A 180 -6.54 21.42 10.04
N ASP A 181 -6.45 21.45 8.72
CA ASP A 181 -5.78 20.41 7.92
C ASP A 181 -4.29 20.34 8.28
N LEU A 182 -3.61 21.48 8.39
CA LEU A 182 -2.19 21.52 8.76
C LEU A 182 -1.94 21.04 10.20
N ARG A 183 -2.80 21.43 11.16
CA ARG A 183 -2.75 20.88 12.53
C ARG A 183 -3.00 19.37 12.56
N GLN A 184 -3.89 18.85 11.72
CA GLN A 184 -4.17 17.42 11.62
C GLN A 184 -2.99 16.64 11.01
N LEU A 185 -2.27 17.24 10.05
CA LEU A 185 -1.07 16.67 9.45
C LEU A 185 0.11 16.63 10.43
N LEU A 186 0.43 17.77 11.05
CA LEU A 186 1.54 17.91 11.99
C LEU A 186 1.31 17.19 13.34
N LYS A 187 0.10 16.68 13.59
CA LYS A 187 -0.18 15.82 14.75
C LYS A 187 0.54 14.46 14.68
N ASP A 188 0.87 13.98 13.48
CA ASP A 188 1.79 12.84 13.31
C ASP A 188 3.21 13.39 13.17
N VAL A 189 4.02 13.17 14.22
CA VAL A 189 5.39 13.65 14.33
C VAL A 189 6.26 13.27 13.13
N ARG A 190 5.97 12.16 12.44
CA ARG A 190 6.74 11.70 11.27
C ARG A 190 6.65 12.70 10.12
N TYR A 191 5.47 13.28 9.87
CA TYR A 191 5.32 14.34 8.87
C TYR A 191 5.99 15.63 9.33
N ALA A 192 5.87 15.99 10.62
CA ALA A 192 6.53 17.17 11.17
C ALA A 192 8.05 17.09 10.95
N THR A 193 8.70 16.02 11.41
CA THR A 193 10.14 15.77 11.22
C THR A 193 10.55 15.71 9.75
N ALA A 194 9.74 15.11 8.87
CA ALA A 194 10.01 15.08 7.43
C ALA A 194 10.04 16.49 6.83
N PHE A 195 9.05 17.35 7.13
CA PHE A 195 9.05 18.74 6.67
C PHE A 195 10.15 19.59 7.34
N ASP A 196 10.38 19.40 8.64
CA ASP A 196 11.43 20.10 9.40
C ASP A 196 12.83 19.86 8.78
N SER A 197 13.08 18.63 8.29
CA SER A 197 14.33 18.27 7.61
C SER A 197 14.57 18.99 6.27
N MET A 198 13.55 19.68 5.72
CA MET A 198 13.62 20.46 4.47
C MET A 198 13.75 21.97 4.69
N LEU A 199 13.81 22.44 5.94
CA LEU A 199 14.01 23.86 6.25
C LEU A 199 15.34 24.46 5.76
N PRO A 200 16.45 23.71 5.55
CA PRO A 200 17.69 24.25 4.95
C PRO A 200 17.59 24.68 3.48
N TRP A 201 16.48 24.40 2.80
CA TRP A 201 16.28 24.70 1.37
C TRP A 201 14.95 25.47 1.16
N PRO A 202 14.90 26.78 1.45
CA PRO A 202 13.67 27.56 1.39
C PRO A 202 12.95 27.50 0.04
N GLY A 203 13.69 27.34 -1.07
CA GLY A 203 13.13 27.20 -2.41
C GLY A 203 12.15 26.04 -2.57
N LEU A 204 12.30 24.96 -1.79
CA LEU A 204 11.37 23.81 -1.82
C LEU A 204 9.93 24.19 -1.45
N TRP A 205 9.76 25.25 -0.66
CA TRP A 205 8.49 25.60 -0.03
C TRP A 205 7.62 26.49 -0.91
N ALA A 206 8.21 27.31 -1.80
CA ALA A 206 7.49 28.22 -2.70
C ALA A 206 6.29 27.59 -3.48
N PRO A 207 6.37 26.36 -4.04
CA PRO A 207 5.24 25.77 -4.76
C PRO A 207 4.12 25.18 -3.88
N VAL A 208 4.29 25.12 -2.55
CA VAL A 208 3.36 24.43 -1.65
C VAL A 208 2.00 25.14 -1.58
N LYS A 209 0.92 24.36 -1.72
CA LYS A 209 -0.46 24.84 -1.68
C LYS A 209 -1.23 24.07 -0.61
N LEU A 210 -1.33 24.64 0.60
CA LEU A 210 -1.94 24.04 1.79
C LEU A 210 -3.40 23.62 1.56
N GLY A 211 -4.11 24.29 0.65
CA GLY A 211 -5.44 23.85 0.20
C GLY A 211 -5.50 22.41 -0.37
N SER A 212 -4.36 21.78 -0.68
CA SER A 212 -4.26 20.38 -1.12
C SER A 212 -4.14 19.36 0.02
N LEU A 213 -3.86 19.78 1.27
CA LEU A 213 -3.55 18.86 2.37
C LEU A 213 -4.71 17.92 2.74
N HIS A 214 -5.97 18.37 2.61
CA HIS A 214 -7.14 17.51 2.81
C HIS A 214 -7.08 16.23 1.96
N ARG A 215 -6.54 16.29 0.73
CA ARG A 215 -6.39 15.11 -0.15
C ARG A 215 -5.41 14.12 0.48
N LEU A 216 -4.25 14.59 0.91
CA LEU A 216 -3.20 13.80 1.57
C LEU A 216 -3.74 13.09 2.82
N LEU A 217 -4.44 13.81 3.69
CA LEU A 217 -5.08 13.24 4.89
C LEU A 217 -6.15 12.17 4.57
N CYS A 218 -6.82 12.28 3.42
CA CYS A 218 -7.76 11.28 2.91
C CYS A 218 -7.10 10.13 2.11
N LEU A 219 -5.82 10.23 1.75
CA LEU A 219 -5.12 9.15 1.03
C LEU A 219 -4.87 7.93 1.91
N LYS A 220 -4.46 8.13 3.17
CA LYS A 220 -4.05 7.05 4.07
C LYS A 220 -2.88 6.22 3.55
N CYS A 221 -1.99 6.80 2.76
CA CYS A 221 -0.79 6.14 2.22
C CYS A 221 0.45 6.63 2.98
N ASP A 222 0.37 6.65 4.31
CA ASP A 222 1.32 7.41 5.14
C ASP A 222 2.76 6.91 4.99
N GLU A 223 2.95 5.60 4.78
CA GLU A 223 4.25 5.00 4.47
C GLU A 223 4.79 5.46 3.09
N GLU A 224 3.98 5.42 2.03
CA GLU A 224 4.38 5.89 0.70
C GLU A 224 4.64 7.40 0.64
N LEU A 225 3.87 8.18 1.40
CA LEU A 225 3.97 9.64 1.46
C LEU A 225 5.25 10.08 2.18
N LEU A 226 5.58 9.44 3.30
CA LEU A 226 6.82 9.70 4.03
C LEU A 226 8.06 9.25 3.24
N ALA A 227 7.97 8.16 2.46
CA ALA A 227 9.07 7.72 1.58
C ALA A 227 9.41 8.74 0.49
N TYR A 228 8.41 9.40 -0.12
CA TYR A 228 8.67 10.48 -1.09
C TYR A 228 9.29 11.71 -0.41
N LEU A 229 8.81 12.09 0.78
CA LEU A 229 9.37 13.23 1.53
C LEU A 229 10.83 12.96 1.96
N ASP A 230 11.15 11.76 2.46
CA ASP A 230 12.53 11.36 2.76
C ASP A 230 13.43 11.44 1.51
N HIS A 231 12.95 10.97 0.35
CA HIS A 231 13.69 11.08 -0.91
C HIS A 231 13.96 12.54 -1.32
N VAL A 232 13.05 13.49 -1.05
CA VAL A 232 13.32 14.93 -1.24
C VAL A 232 14.47 15.38 -0.34
N THR A 233 14.40 15.11 0.96
CA THR A 233 15.45 15.51 1.92
C THR A 233 16.81 14.87 1.59
N VAL A 234 16.84 13.58 1.27
CA VAL A 234 18.09 12.87 0.92
C VAL A 234 18.70 13.42 -0.36
N THR A 235 17.89 13.70 -1.38
CA THR A 235 18.41 14.21 -2.67
C THR A 235 18.97 15.62 -2.52
N TRP A 236 18.26 16.54 -1.85
CA TRP A 236 18.77 17.91 -1.67
C TRP A 236 19.96 17.98 -0.70
N ARG A 237 20.03 17.08 0.29
CA ARG A 237 21.23 16.90 1.14
C ARG A 237 22.43 16.42 0.32
N GLY A 238 22.23 15.54 -0.65
CA GLY A 238 23.27 15.12 -1.59
C GLY A 238 23.73 16.28 -2.51
N ILE A 239 22.79 17.05 -3.06
CA ILE A 239 23.06 18.20 -3.92
C ILE A 239 23.91 19.26 -3.20
N THR A 240 23.51 19.67 -1.99
CA THR A 240 24.21 20.70 -1.20
C THR A 240 25.20 20.11 -0.18
N ALA A 241 25.75 18.92 -0.45
CA ALA A 241 26.79 18.32 0.39
C ALA A 241 28.11 19.10 0.27
N ASN A 242 28.80 19.29 1.42
CA ASN A 242 30.09 19.98 1.54
C ASN A 242 30.07 21.48 1.16
N ILE A 243 28.93 22.15 1.31
CA ILE A 243 28.74 23.59 1.05
C ILE A 243 28.58 24.35 2.37
N ASN A 244 29.28 25.47 2.54
CA ASN A 244 29.31 26.23 3.80
C ASN A 244 28.25 27.34 3.86
N VAL A 245 27.76 27.80 2.71
CA VAL A 245 26.68 28.77 2.57
C VAL A 245 25.37 28.19 3.16
N ARG A 246 24.53 29.05 3.75
CA ARG A 246 23.18 28.69 4.26
C ARG A 246 22.10 29.05 3.25
N ASP A 247 20.95 28.37 3.33
CA ASP A 247 19.77 28.62 2.49
C ASP A 247 20.07 28.55 0.96
N VAL A 248 21.06 27.72 0.59
CA VAL A 248 21.70 27.57 -0.74
C VAL A 248 20.71 27.39 -1.90
N ALA A 249 19.65 26.62 -1.67
CA ALA A 249 18.65 26.32 -2.69
C ALA A 249 17.48 27.32 -2.62
N ASP A 250 17.60 28.38 -3.42
CA ASP A 250 16.54 29.37 -3.62
C ASP A 250 15.38 28.83 -4.50
N ALA A 251 14.31 29.60 -4.61
CA ALA A 251 13.12 29.21 -5.37
C ALA A 251 13.41 29.01 -6.87
N ILE A 252 14.27 29.84 -7.48
CA ILE A 252 14.62 29.76 -8.90
C ILE A 252 15.43 28.49 -9.16
N SER A 253 16.43 28.19 -8.32
CA SER A 253 17.21 26.96 -8.42
C SER A 253 16.33 25.72 -8.31
N VAL A 254 15.39 25.69 -7.37
CA VAL A 254 14.45 24.55 -7.24
C VAL A 254 13.51 24.45 -8.44
N GLU A 255 12.97 25.57 -8.95
CA GLU A 255 12.02 25.58 -10.06
C GLU A 255 12.64 25.11 -11.39
N GLU A 256 13.90 25.45 -11.63
CA GLU A 256 14.65 25.10 -12.84
C GLU A 256 15.23 23.67 -12.81
N LEU A 257 15.53 23.13 -11.61
CA LEU A 257 16.14 21.80 -11.46
C LEU A 257 15.14 20.67 -11.30
N GLN A 258 13.97 20.93 -10.71
CA GLN A 258 12.97 19.89 -10.45
C GLN A 258 12.53 19.16 -11.73
N SER A 259 12.35 17.84 -11.63
CA SER A 259 12.00 16.94 -12.73
C SER A 259 13.04 16.76 -13.85
N LEU A 260 14.25 17.32 -13.69
CA LEU A 260 15.42 16.93 -14.49
C LEU A 260 16.04 15.62 -13.97
N ALA A 261 16.63 14.81 -14.86
CA ALA A 261 17.21 13.49 -14.57
C ALA A 261 18.65 13.38 -15.11
N PRO A 262 19.61 14.16 -14.58
CA PRO A 262 20.90 14.41 -15.23
C PRO A 262 21.85 13.20 -15.32
N ASN A 263 21.63 12.13 -14.54
CA ASN A 263 22.39 10.89 -14.69
C ASN A 263 21.91 10.04 -15.91
N HIS A 264 20.65 10.24 -16.32
CA HIS A 264 20.00 9.44 -17.39
C HIS A 264 19.66 10.23 -18.67
N SER A 265 19.57 11.57 -18.62
CA SER A 265 19.35 12.46 -19.77
C SER A 265 20.56 13.37 -19.96
N THR A 266 21.28 13.22 -21.08
CA THR A 266 22.42 14.08 -21.40
C THR A 266 21.99 15.51 -21.70
N VAL A 267 20.78 15.72 -22.23
CA VAL A 267 20.19 17.06 -22.43
C VAL A 267 19.91 17.74 -21.09
N ASP A 268 19.38 17.00 -20.10
CA ASP A 268 19.16 17.52 -18.75
C ASP A 268 20.52 17.85 -18.08
N ALA A 269 21.51 16.96 -18.23
CA ALA A 269 22.86 17.15 -17.68
C ALA A 269 23.59 18.36 -18.28
N GLN A 270 23.40 18.63 -19.57
CA GLN A 270 23.95 19.80 -20.24
C GLN A 270 23.22 21.07 -19.80
N SER A 271 21.89 21.07 -19.77
CA SER A 271 21.08 22.19 -19.28
C SER A 271 21.47 22.66 -17.87
N ILE A 272 21.71 21.71 -16.94
CA ILE A 272 22.22 22.05 -15.60
C ILE A 272 23.62 22.67 -15.66
N SER A 273 24.51 22.18 -16.54
CA SER A 273 25.83 22.76 -16.77
C SER A 273 25.75 24.20 -17.29
N ASP A 274 24.88 24.43 -18.28
CA ASP A 274 24.69 25.74 -18.89
C ASP A 274 24.15 26.74 -17.86
N MET A 275 23.10 26.37 -17.13
CA MET A 275 22.50 27.22 -16.07
C MET A 275 23.44 27.47 -14.89
N MET A 276 24.30 26.51 -14.54
CA MET A 276 25.35 26.70 -13.52
C MET A 276 26.40 27.70 -14.01
N SER A 277 26.80 27.62 -15.28
CA SER A 277 27.79 28.54 -15.89
C SER A 277 27.26 29.95 -16.09
N SER A 278 25.97 30.10 -16.41
CA SER A 278 25.31 31.41 -16.60
C SER A 278 24.85 32.07 -15.29
N ASN A 279 25.28 31.54 -14.14
CA ASN A 279 24.85 31.91 -12.79
C ASN A 279 23.32 32.00 -12.59
N LYS A 280 22.53 31.18 -13.32
CA LYS A 280 21.06 31.15 -13.22
C LYS A 280 20.58 30.35 -12.01
N ILE A 281 21.32 29.30 -11.65
CA ILE A 281 21.07 28.47 -10.47
C ILE A 281 22.19 28.68 -9.42
N PHE A 282 21.82 28.54 -8.15
CA PHE A 282 22.66 28.75 -6.97
C PHE A 282 23.35 30.12 -6.96
N ALA A 283 22.65 31.19 -7.36
CA ALA A 283 23.24 32.51 -7.58
C ALA A 283 23.91 33.14 -6.33
N SER A 284 23.54 32.68 -5.13
CA SER A 284 24.15 33.04 -3.83
C SER A 284 25.50 32.35 -3.55
N VAL A 285 25.83 31.26 -4.24
CA VAL A 285 27.10 30.54 -4.10
C VAL A 285 28.12 31.14 -5.05
N VAL A 286 28.95 32.06 -4.53
CA VAL A 286 29.96 32.80 -5.31
C VAL A 286 31.24 31.98 -5.52
N ASP A 287 31.61 31.10 -4.57
CA ASP A 287 32.85 30.34 -4.67
C ASP A 287 32.83 29.29 -5.80
N ALA A 288 33.86 29.31 -6.64
CA ALA A 288 33.94 28.45 -7.82
C ALA A 288 34.11 26.95 -7.48
N SER A 289 34.73 26.61 -6.35
CA SER A 289 34.91 25.23 -5.90
C SER A 289 33.62 24.65 -5.31
N GLU A 290 32.87 25.44 -4.52
CA GLU A 290 31.53 25.09 -4.06
C GLU A 290 30.57 24.93 -5.26
N ARG A 291 30.57 25.86 -6.24
CA ARG A 291 29.78 25.71 -7.48
C ARG A 291 30.11 24.44 -8.26
N ALA A 292 31.40 24.13 -8.43
CA ALA A 292 31.85 22.91 -9.10
C ALA A 292 31.42 21.64 -8.34
N THR A 293 31.45 21.68 -7.01
CA THR A 293 30.98 20.60 -6.13
C THR A 293 29.47 20.37 -6.29
N ILE A 294 28.66 21.43 -6.24
CA ILE A 294 27.21 21.35 -6.47
C ILE A 294 26.92 20.78 -7.88
N LEU A 295 27.67 21.20 -8.91
CA LEU A 295 27.50 20.69 -10.27
C LEU A 295 27.80 19.19 -10.39
N ALA A 296 28.86 18.71 -9.73
CA ALA A 296 29.18 17.28 -9.66
C ALA A 296 28.10 16.49 -8.90
N ASN A 297 27.66 17.01 -7.75
CA ASN A 297 26.59 16.41 -6.95
C ASN A 297 25.29 16.28 -7.77
N LEU A 298 24.87 17.36 -8.46
CA LEU A 298 23.70 17.36 -9.35
C LEU A 298 23.77 16.30 -10.44
N LYS A 299 24.91 16.20 -11.15
CA LYS A 299 25.07 15.22 -12.23
C LYS A 299 25.09 13.77 -11.74
N SER A 300 25.42 13.54 -10.47
CA SER A 300 25.37 12.20 -9.87
C SER A 300 23.96 11.72 -9.50
N VAL A 301 22.95 12.60 -9.40
CA VAL A 301 21.58 12.25 -8.95
C VAL A 301 20.95 11.15 -9.82
N GLN A 302 20.78 9.95 -9.25
CA GLN A 302 20.31 8.72 -9.90
C GLN A 302 18.79 8.66 -10.13
N SER A 303 18.07 9.74 -9.81
CA SER A 303 16.61 9.89 -9.94
C SER A 303 16.28 11.15 -10.75
N MET A 304 14.99 11.42 -10.97
CA MET A 304 14.56 12.78 -11.28
C MET A 304 14.70 13.64 -10.01
N ILE A 305 15.30 14.82 -10.11
CA ILE A 305 15.45 15.77 -8.98
C ILE A 305 14.04 16.09 -8.44
N PRO A 306 13.72 15.70 -7.18
CA PRO A 306 12.38 15.82 -6.63
C PRO A 306 12.20 17.18 -5.93
N SER A 307 10.96 17.61 -5.74
CA SER A 307 10.62 18.79 -4.92
C SER A 307 9.23 18.63 -4.30
N LEU A 308 8.82 19.57 -3.44
CA LEU A 308 7.43 19.57 -2.95
C LEU A 308 6.41 19.83 -4.08
N PHE A 309 6.81 20.47 -5.19
CA PHE A 309 5.98 20.54 -6.40
C PHE A 309 5.79 19.17 -7.03
N THR A 310 6.88 18.43 -7.29
CA THR A 310 6.77 17.10 -7.94
C THR A 310 5.97 16.14 -7.07
N PHE A 311 6.15 16.20 -5.74
CA PHE A 311 5.31 15.50 -4.76
C PHE A 311 3.82 15.82 -4.96
N PHE A 312 3.40 17.09 -4.82
CA PHE A 312 1.98 17.47 -4.93
C PHE A 312 1.37 17.22 -6.32
N GLU A 313 2.17 17.22 -7.39
CA GLU A 313 1.74 16.77 -8.71
C GLU A 313 1.56 15.26 -8.76
N ASP A 314 2.56 14.47 -8.36
CA ASP A 314 2.55 13.00 -8.42
C ASP A 314 1.45 12.37 -7.55
N LEU A 315 1.04 13.03 -6.44
CA LEU A 315 -0.16 12.65 -5.68
C LEU A 315 -1.45 12.61 -6.52
N LYS A 316 -1.51 13.33 -7.66
CA LYS A 316 -2.66 13.31 -8.59
C LYS A 316 -2.73 12.03 -9.43
N TYR A 317 -1.67 11.21 -9.42
CA TYR A 317 -1.63 9.85 -9.97
C TYR A 317 -1.71 8.78 -8.86
N LEU A 318 -1.09 9.03 -7.69
CA LEU A 318 -1.22 8.13 -6.54
C LEU A 318 -2.67 8.03 -6.03
N GLU A 319 -3.44 9.13 -6.02
CA GLU A 319 -4.81 9.17 -5.47
C GLU A 319 -5.77 8.10 -6.02
N PRO A 320 -5.98 7.94 -7.34
CA PRO A 320 -6.88 6.90 -7.85
C PRO A 320 -6.36 5.49 -7.53
N CYS A 321 -5.04 5.28 -7.59
CA CYS A 321 -4.44 3.99 -7.27
C CYS A 321 -4.62 3.63 -5.78
N ALA A 322 -4.46 4.61 -4.89
CA ALA A 322 -4.77 4.48 -3.47
C ALA A 322 -6.25 4.14 -3.20
N LYS A 323 -7.18 4.66 -4.02
CA LYS A 323 -8.61 4.32 -3.94
C LYS A 323 -8.87 2.87 -4.38
N VAL A 324 -8.15 2.36 -5.38
CA VAL A 324 -8.19 0.95 -5.78
C VAL A 324 -7.74 0.04 -4.63
N LEU A 325 -6.57 0.28 -4.04
CA LEU A 325 -6.05 -0.55 -2.94
C LEU A 325 -6.94 -0.46 -1.68
N LYS A 326 -7.50 0.71 -1.36
CA LYS A 326 -8.42 0.85 -0.21
C LYS A 326 -9.72 0.08 -0.35
N ALA A 327 -10.17 -0.25 -1.56
CA ALA A 327 -11.41 -0.99 -1.74
C ALA A 327 -11.28 -2.45 -1.28
N LEU A 328 -10.10 -3.07 -1.37
CA LEU A 328 -9.84 -4.43 -0.87
C LEU A 328 -9.88 -4.52 0.67
N LEU A 329 -9.76 -3.39 1.37
CA LEU A 329 -9.69 -3.33 2.82
C LEU A 329 -11.08 -3.15 3.45
N PRO A 330 -11.32 -3.63 4.68
CA PRO A 330 -12.61 -3.50 5.35
C PRO A 330 -13.10 -2.03 5.42
N PRO A 331 -14.42 -1.78 5.28
CA PRO A 331 -14.96 -0.43 5.38
C PRO A 331 -14.57 0.27 6.69
N ARG A 332 -14.18 1.55 6.60
CA ARG A 332 -13.81 2.42 7.73
C ARG A 332 -12.51 2.04 8.47
N THR A 333 -11.53 1.39 7.83
CA THR A 333 -10.16 1.27 8.40
C THR A 333 -9.61 2.65 8.82
N LYS A 334 -9.15 2.76 10.08
CA LYS A 334 -8.46 3.97 10.57
C LYS A 334 -6.97 4.00 10.18
N GLN A 335 -6.42 2.82 9.88
CA GLN A 335 -5.04 2.54 9.50
C GLN A 335 -4.68 3.10 8.12
N SER A 336 -3.39 3.04 7.77
CA SER A 336 -2.90 3.28 6.42
C SER A 336 -3.13 2.09 5.48
N VAL A 337 -3.01 2.31 4.17
CA VAL A 337 -3.13 1.29 3.11
C VAL A 337 -2.09 0.20 3.30
N THR A 338 -0.82 0.56 3.50
CA THR A 338 0.25 -0.40 3.76
C THR A 338 -0.03 -1.20 5.02
N ARG A 339 -0.42 -0.57 6.15
CA ARG A 339 -0.71 -1.30 7.40
C ARG A 339 -1.94 -2.22 7.29
N GLY A 340 -2.99 -1.78 6.60
CA GLY A 340 -4.18 -2.60 6.36
C GLY A 340 -3.90 -3.81 5.46
N LEU A 341 -3.10 -3.62 4.40
CA LEU A 341 -2.66 -4.73 3.54
C LEU A 341 -1.73 -5.69 4.29
N MET A 342 -0.75 -5.20 5.06
CA MET A 342 0.11 -6.07 5.86
C MET A 342 -0.68 -6.83 6.95
N GLY A 343 -1.72 -6.22 7.53
CA GLY A 343 -2.65 -6.88 8.45
C GLY A 343 -3.60 -7.90 7.80
N SER A 344 -3.59 -8.03 6.47
CA SER A 344 -4.31 -9.05 5.69
C SER A 344 -3.37 -9.97 4.88
N TYR A 345 -2.06 -9.88 5.11
CA TYR A 345 -1.05 -10.71 4.44
C TYR A 345 -0.79 -12.01 5.20
N PHE A 346 -0.84 -13.12 4.47
CA PHE A 346 -0.49 -14.46 4.92
C PHE A 346 0.80 -14.90 4.21
N ARG A 347 1.79 -15.38 4.98
CA ARG A 347 3.09 -15.81 4.46
C ARG A 347 2.92 -16.80 3.30
N GLN A 348 3.49 -16.46 2.15
CA GLN A 348 3.69 -17.38 1.03
C GLN A 348 5.05 -18.08 1.15
N GLU A 349 5.12 -19.35 0.76
CA GLU A 349 6.37 -20.13 0.69
C GLU A 349 7.20 -19.77 -0.55
N LYS A 350 6.53 -19.31 -1.61
CA LYS A 350 7.08 -19.01 -2.93
C LYS A 350 6.73 -17.57 -3.30
N LEU A 351 7.67 -16.80 -3.84
CA LEU A 351 7.35 -15.48 -4.38
C LEU A 351 6.75 -15.65 -5.77
N ILE A 352 5.52 -15.21 -5.97
CA ILE A 352 4.89 -15.15 -7.30
C ILE A 352 5.00 -13.71 -7.83
N VAL A 353 5.52 -13.57 -9.05
CA VAL A 353 5.74 -12.29 -9.73
C VAL A 353 5.02 -12.26 -11.08
N GLU A 354 4.21 -11.24 -11.30
CA GLU A 354 3.62 -10.88 -12.58
C GLU A 354 4.66 -10.20 -13.48
N HIS A 355 5.06 -10.86 -14.57
CA HIS A 355 6.01 -10.35 -15.58
C HIS A 355 5.30 -9.66 -16.75
N ALA A 356 4.09 -10.11 -17.07
CA ALA A 356 3.21 -9.57 -18.11
C ALA A 356 1.74 -9.85 -17.76
N ASN A 357 0.81 -9.29 -18.55
CA ASN A 357 -0.60 -9.66 -18.46
C ASN A 357 -0.77 -11.18 -18.70
N ASN A 358 -1.23 -11.90 -17.67
CA ASN A 358 -1.32 -13.37 -17.63
C ASN A 358 0.03 -14.12 -17.81
N ASP A 359 1.15 -13.55 -17.37
CA ASP A 359 2.45 -14.24 -17.19
C ASP A 359 2.94 -14.13 -15.74
N MET A 360 2.48 -15.08 -14.91
CA MET A 360 2.93 -15.25 -13.52
C MET A 360 4.11 -16.21 -13.47
N ARG A 361 5.16 -15.88 -12.70
CA ARG A 361 6.37 -16.70 -12.54
C ARG A 361 6.72 -16.87 -11.06
N VAL A 362 7.28 -18.03 -10.71
CA VAL A 362 7.78 -18.33 -9.35
C VAL A 362 9.24 -17.89 -9.21
N HIS A 363 9.58 -17.29 -8.07
CA HIS A 363 10.91 -16.83 -7.70
C HIS A 363 11.28 -17.34 -6.30
N ASN A 364 12.54 -17.73 -6.12
CA ASN A 364 13.10 -18.13 -4.82
C ASN A 364 13.64 -16.89 -4.10
N VAL A 365 13.11 -16.58 -2.91
CA VAL A 365 13.60 -15.46 -2.07
C VAL A 365 13.72 -15.94 -0.63
N SER A 366 14.90 -15.74 -0.03
CA SER A 366 15.28 -16.28 1.28
C SER A 366 14.66 -15.56 2.49
N ALA A 367 13.84 -14.53 2.29
CA ALA A 367 13.28 -13.70 3.36
C ALA A 367 11.77 -13.45 3.19
N SER A 368 10.99 -13.85 4.20
CA SER A 368 9.52 -13.72 4.23
C SER A 368 9.02 -12.27 4.20
N GLU A 369 9.81 -11.30 4.64
CA GLU A 369 9.44 -9.88 4.69
C GLU A 369 9.55 -9.21 3.32
N THR A 370 10.44 -9.69 2.45
CA THR A 370 10.57 -9.18 1.08
C THR A 370 9.39 -9.62 0.21
N ALA A 371 8.81 -10.80 0.46
CA ALA A 371 7.67 -11.31 -0.29
C ALA A 371 6.40 -10.45 -0.13
N SER A 372 6.08 -9.99 1.09
CA SER A 372 4.94 -9.10 1.33
C SER A 372 5.15 -7.70 0.74
N ALA A 373 6.39 -7.20 0.77
CA ALA A 373 6.77 -5.95 0.10
C ALA A 373 6.58 -6.04 -1.43
N PHE A 374 7.07 -7.10 -2.08
CA PHE A 374 6.85 -7.32 -3.51
C PHE A 374 5.38 -7.54 -3.87
N GLY A 375 4.62 -8.26 -3.05
CA GLY A 375 3.17 -8.40 -3.23
C GLY A 375 2.44 -7.06 -3.22
N ARG A 376 2.68 -6.23 -2.19
CA ARG A 376 2.12 -4.86 -2.11
C ARG A 376 2.53 -4.00 -3.31
N GLN A 377 3.79 -4.09 -3.74
CA GLN A 377 4.29 -3.37 -4.92
C GLN A 377 3.60 -3.81 -6.22
N GLN A 378 3.32 -5.10 -6.40
CA GLN A 378 2.54 -5.61 -7.54
C GLN A 378 1.10 -5.09 -7.53
N LEU A 379 0.44 -5.02 -6.36
CA LEU A 379 -0.90 -4.44 -6.24
C LEU A 379 -0.91 -2.94 -6.59
N TRP A 380 0.10 -2.18 -6.14
CA TRP A 380 0.29 -0.79 -6.57
C TRP A 380 0.48 -0.69 -8.08
N LEU A 381 1.28 -1.56 -8.71
CA LEU A 381 1.50 -1.55 -10.16
C LEU A 381 0.25 -1.91 -10.97
N PHE A 382 -0.52 -2.92 -10.54
CA PHE A 382 -1.81 -3.26 -11.14
C PHE A 382 -2.75 -2.04 -11.10
N ALA A 383 -2.83 -1.35 -9.96
CA ALA A 383 -3.61 -0.12 -9.85
C ALA A 383 -3.07 1.00 -10.76
N PHE A 384 -1.75 1.21 -10.84
CA PHE A 384 -1.13 2.20 -11.74
C PHE A 384 -1.40 1.91 -13.23
N ARG A 385 -1.54 0.63 -13.63
CA ARG A 385 -1.95 0.20 -14.98
C ARG A 385 -3.45 0.40 -15.24
N ASN A 386 -4.30 0.08 -14.26
CA ASN A 386 -5.73 -0.15 -14.49
C ASN A 386 -6.68 0.88 -13.86
N PHE A 387 -6.17 1.93 -13.19
CA PHE A 387 -7.02 2.92 -12.51
C PHE A 387 -8.19 3.52 -13.33
N PRO A 388 -8.11 3.75 -14.67
CA PRO A 388 -9.23 4.31 -15.44
C PRO A 388 -10.36 3.30 -15.70
N LEU A 389 -10.07 2.00 -15.51
CA LEU A 389 -11.03 0.90 -15.63
C LEU A 389 -11.53 0.41 -14.26
N MET A 390 -10.98 0.93 -13.16
CA MET A 390 -11.33 0.54 -11.79
C MET A 390 -11.93 1.69 -10.97
N THR A 391 -11.85 2.93 -11.47
CA THR A 391 -12.31 4.14 -10.77
C THR A 391 -12.89 5.14 -11.76
N ASN A 392 -13.66 6.12 -11.26
CA ASN A 392 -14.13 7.26 -12.06
C ASN A 392 -13.04 8.31 -12.37
N PHE A 393 -11.76 8.02 -12.17
CA PHE A 393 -10.65 8.91 -12.47
C PHE A 393 -10.08 8.64 -13.86
N THR A 394 -10.04 9.67 -14.70
CA THR A 394 -9.51 9.57 -16.05
C THR A 394 -8.07 10.09 -16.15
N THR A 395 -7.37 9.65 -17.20
CA THR A 395 -6.09 10.21 -17.68
C THR A 395 -6.23 11.68 -18.08
N ARG A 396 -5.11 12.39 -18.26
CA ARG A 396 -5.14 13.78 -18.75
C ARG A 396 -5.50 13.82 -20.23
N LYS A 397 -6.38 14.76 -20.57
CA LYS A 397 -6.69 15.17 -21.95
C LYS A 397 -5.40 15.52 -22.69
N VAL A 398 -5.20 14.89 -23.85
CA VAL A 398 -4.16 15.26 -24.83
C VAL A 398 -4.65 16.47 -25.63
N LEU A 399 -3.74 17.33 -26.09
CA LEU A 399 -4.10 18.42 -27.00
C LEU A 399 -4.77 17.85 -28.27
N ASP A 400 -5.75 18.57 -28.81
CA ASP A 400 -6.45 18.25 -30.07
C ASP A 400 -7.17 16.89 -30.14
N LYS A 401 -7.27 16.17 -29.02
CA LYS A 401 -8.18 15.03 -28.81
C LYS A 401 -9.37 15.46 -27.95
N ASP A 402 -10.36 14.59 -27.79
CA ASP A 402 -11.44 14.80 -26.83
C ASP A 402 -10.99 14.64 -25.38
N LYS A 403 -11.84 15.06 -24.43
CA LYS A 403 -11.59 14.83 -23.01
C LYS A 403 -11.90 13.35 -22.69
N PRO A 404 -10.97 12.57 -22.12
CA PRO A 404 -11.23 11.18 -21.74
C PRO A 404 -12.43 11.08 -20.80
N ALA A 405 -13.42 10.26 -21.19
CA ALA A 405 -14.64 10.02 -20.44
C ALA A 405 -14.38 9.08 -19.25
N ALA A 406 -15.11 9.27 -18.15
CA ALA A 406 -15.11 8.32 -17.06
C ALA A 406 -15.95 7.10 -17.46
N VAL A 407 -15.40 5.90 -17.26
CA VAL A 407 -16.06 4.62 -17.53
C VAL A 407 -16.51 4.02 -16.19
N GLU A 408 -17.55 3.18 -16.22
CA GLU A 408 -17.96 2.42 -15.04
C GLU A 408 -16.87 1.39 -14.67
N PRO A 409 -16.55 1.18 -13.37
CA PRO A 409 -15.52 0.25 -12.96
C PRO A 409 -15.81 -1.19 -13.43
N SER A 410 -14.88 -1.77 -14.20
CA SER A 410 -15.04 -3.06 -14.86
C SER A 410 -14.95 -4.24 -13.88
N PRO A 411 -16.01 -5.07 -13.74
CA PRO A 411 -16.01 -6.23 -12.84
C PRO A 411 -14.86 -7.20 -13.09
N CYS A 412 -14.52 -7.50 -14.34
CA CYS A 412 -13.40 -8.41 -14.67
C CYS A 412 -12.05 -7.89 -14.13
N VAL A 413 -11.79 -6.58 -14.26
CA VAL A 413 -10.52 -5.99 -13.82
C VAL A 413 -10.42 -5.98 -12.29
N TRP A 414 -11.54 -5.85 -11.59
CA TRP A 414 -11.62 -6.03 -10.13
C TRP A 414 -11.41 -7.47 -9.69
N GLN A 415 -11.99 -8.44 -10.41
CA GLN A 415 -11.71 -9.85 -10.16
C GLN A 415 -10.23 -10.19 -10.41
N ASP A 416 -9.62 -9.72 -11.50
CA ASP A 416 -8.22 -10.04 -11.80
C ASP A 416 -7.25 -9.37 -10.80
N PHE A 417 -7.63 -8.22 -10.25
CA PHE A 417 -6.94 -7.61 -9.10
C PHE A 417 -7.06 -8.47 -7.83
N ALA A 418 -8.24 -9.03 -7.54
CA ALA A 418 -8.45 -9.91 -6.40
C ALA A 418 -7.66 -11.23 -6.54
N LYS A 419 -7.61 -11.83 -7.75
CA LYS A 419 -6.76 -13.00 -8.05
C LYS A 419 -5.29 -12.69 -7.78
N LEU A 420 -4.78 -11.54 -8.25
CA LEU A 420 -3.40 -11.13 -7.98
C LEU A 420 -3.15 -10.92 -6.46
N ALA A 421 -4.11 -10.35 -5.74
CA ALA A 421 -4.01 -10.17 -4.30
C ALA A 421 -3.92 -11.51 -3.56
N SER A 422 -4.81 -12.46 -3.91
CA SER A 422 -4.82 -13.80 -3.34
C SER A 422 -3.53 -14.59 -3.64
N LEU A 423 -3.07 -14.58 -4.91
CA LEU A 423 -1.80 -15.18 -5.34
C LEU A 423 -0.55 -14.54 -4.69
N THR A 424 -0.62 -13.27 -4.30
CA THR A 424 0.47 -12.57 -3.58
C THR A 424 0.29 -12.59 -2.06
N GLY A 425 -0.66 -13.40 -1.55
CA GLY A 425 -0.82 -13.72 -0.14
C GLY A 425 -1.77 -12.82 0.66
N PHE A 426 -2.44 -11.85 0.03
CA PHE A 426 -3.42 -10.99 0.70
C PHE A 426 -4.81 -11.63 0.69
N LYS A 427 -5.46 -11.71 1.86
CA LYS A 427 -6.82 -12.27 1.99
C LYS A 427 -7.72 -11.35 2.79
N THR A 428 -8.85 -10.99 2.19
CA THR A 428 -9.97 -10.30 2.84
C THR A 428 -11.27 -10.88 2.28
N PRO A 429 -12.41 -10.78 2.99
CA PRO A 429 -13.67 -11.35 2.51
C PRO A 429 -14.09 -10.86 1.12
N LEU A 430 -13.71 -9.63 0.73
CA LEU A 430 -13.97 -9.10 -0.61
C LEU A 430 -13.02 -9.68 -1.66
N ILE A 431 -11.77 -9.99 -1.32
CA ILE A 431 -10.86 -10.71 -2.22
C ILE A 431 -11.42 -12.10 -2.51
N ASP A 432 -11.87 -12.82 -1.49
CA ASP A 432 -12.46 -14.15 -1.63
C ASP A 432 -13.77 -14.10 -2.43
N GLU A 433 -14.63 -13.10 -2.16
CA GLU A 433 -15.87 -12.85 -2.92
C GLU A 433 -15.58 -12.58 -4.41
N LEU A 434 -14.70 -11.63 -4.74
CA LEU A 434 -14.34 -11.27 -6.12
C LEU A 434 -13.61 -12.41 -6.87
N CYS A 435 -12.89 -13.27 -6.15
CA CYS A 435 -12.34 -14.51 -6.73
C CYS A 435 -13.43 -15.53 -7.08
N SER A 436 -14.51 -15.60 -6.30
CA SER A 436 -15.61 -16.56 -6.50
C SER A 436 -16.64 -16.18 -7.57
N GLN A 437 -16.83 -14.87 -7.83
CA GLN A 437 -17.82 -14.39 -8.80
C GLN A 437 -17.42 -14.67 -10.26
N ASP A 438 -18.37 -15.03 -11.14
CA ASP A 438 -18.12 -15.08 -12.59
C ASP A 438 -18.34 -13.70 -13.22
N SER A 439 -17.38 -12.78 -13.01
CA SER A 439 -17.48 -11.40 -13.48
C SER A 439 -17.61 -11.27 -15.00
N THR A 440 -17.19 -12.28 -15.77
CA THR A 440 -17.40 -12.31 -17.23
C THR A 440 -18.87 -12.60 -17.54
N LYS A 441 -19.45 -13.62 -16.91
CA LYS A 441 -20.87 -13.97 -17.08
C LYS A 441 -21.78 -12.83 -16.63
N LEU A 442 -21.46 -12.15 -15.54
CA LEU A 442 -22.19 -10.98 -15.04
C LEU A 442 -22.24 -9.84 -16.07
N ILE A 443 -21.11 -9.49 -16.70
CA ILE A 443 -21.09 -8.45 -17.76
C ILE A 443 -21.91 -8.89 -18.98
N VAL A 444 -21.85 -10.16 -19.37
CA VAL A 444 -22.64 -10.67 -20.51
C VAL A 444 -24.14 -10.67 -20.22
N THR A 445 -24.56 -11.02 -19.00
CA THR A 445 -25.95 -10.86 -18.55
C THR A 445 -26.39 -9.39 -18.61
N GLN A 446 -25.62 -8.46 -18.04
CA GLN A 446 -25.95 -7.03 -18.07
C GLN A 446 -26.02 -6.45 -19.50
N LEU A 447 -25.22 -6.98 -20.44
CA LEU A 447 -25.33 -6.63 -21.85
C LEU A 447 -26.63 -7.18 -22.46
N PHE A 448 -27.05 -8.41 -22.14
CA PHE A 448 -28.34 -8.93 -22.59
C PHE A 448 -29.52 -8.16 -21.99
N GLU A 449 -29.51 -7.84 -20.69
CA GLU A 449 -30.53 -7.01 -20.03
C GLU A 449 -30.70 -5.64 -20.71
N ARG A 450 -29.58 -5.05 -21.19
CA ARG A 450 -29.56 -3.72 -21.81
C ARG A 450 -29.95 -3.71 -23.30
N PHE A 451 -29.84 -4.85 -24.00
CA PHE A 451 -30.04 -4.94 -25.45
C PHE A 451 -31.13 -5.95 -25.88
N THR A 452 -31.90 -6.51 -24.94
CA THR A 452 -33.08 -7.35 -25.24
C THR A 452 -34.35 -6.74 -24.66
N ASP A 453 -35.51 -7.13 -25.19
CA ASP A 453 -36.81 -6.60 -24.75
C ASP A 453 -37.13 -6.99 -23.29
N PRO A 454 -37.69 -6.09 -22.46
CA PRO A 454 -38.11 -6.42 -21.10
C PRO A 454 -39.12 -7.58 -21.07
N GLY A 455 -38.71 -8.72 -20.51
CA GLY A 455 -39.46 -9.98 -20.53
C GLY A 455 -38.90 -11.06 -21.46
N SER A 456 -37.83 -10.78 -22.19
CA SER A 456 -36.96 -11.79 -22.79
C SER A 456 -36.43 -12.77 -21.73
N VAL A 457 -36.41 -14.06 -22.04
CA VAL A 457 -35.78 -15.08 -21.17
C VAL A 457 -34.29 -15.14 -21.49
N GLU A 458 -33.44 -15.06 -20.47
CA GLU A 458 -31.99 -15.26 -20.64
C GLU A 458 -31.68 -16.62 -21.29
N ASP A 459 -31.09 -16.61 -22.49
CA ASP A 459 -30.42 -17.81 -23.03
C ASP A 459 -29.08 -17.96 -22.32
N SER A 460 -29.11 -18.59 -21.14
CA SER A 460 -27.92 -18.91 -20.33
C SER A 460 -26.83 -19.60 -21.15
N ASN A 461 -27.19 -20.38 -22.18
CA ASN A 461 -26.25 -21.05 -23.07
C ASN A 461 -25.65 -20.10 -24.14
N ALA A 462 -26.32 -19.02 -24.53
CA ALA A 462 -25.71 -17.91 -25.25
C ALA A 462 -24.78 -17.10 -24.34
N THR A 463 -25.21 -16.80 -23.10
CA THR A 463 -24.40 -16.14 -22.07
C THR A 463 -23.10 -16.90 -21.80
N ASP A 464 -23.15 -18.21 -21.61
CA ASP A 464 -21.97 -19.05 -21.38
C ASP A 464 -21.03 -19.11 -22.59
N LYS A 465 -21.58 -19.15 -23.82
CA LYS A 465 -20.76 -19.13 -25.06
C LYS A 465 -20.04 -17.80 -25.25
N ILE A 466 -20.72 -16.67 -25.09
CA ILE A 466 -20.09 -15.34 -25.20
C ILE A 466 -19.07 -15.17 -24.08
N SER A 467 -19.38 -15.61 -22.86
CA SER A 467 -18.42 -15.58 -21.75
C SER A 467 -17.18 -16.44 -22.00
N ALA A 468 -17.34 -17.62 -22.60
CA ALA A 468 -16.21 -18.47 -23.01
C ALA A 468 -15.34 -17.78 -24.08
N ILE A 469 -15.94 -17.11 -25.06
CA ILE A 469 -15.21 -16.33 -26.08
C ILE A 469 -14.44 -15.17 -25.43
N LEU A 470 -15.07 -14.40 -24.54
CA LEU A 470 -14.42 -13.28 -23.83
C LEU A 470 -13.25 -13.77 -22.95
N ARG A 471 -13.41 -14.88 -22.22
CA ARG A 471 -12.31 -15.51 -21.46
C ARG A 471 -11.18 -15.97 -22.39
N ALA A 472 -11.48 -16.54 -23.55
CA ALA A 472 -10.48 -16.97 -24.52
C ALA A 472 -9.72 -15.80 -25.17
N LEU A 473 -10.37 -14.64 -25.35
CA LEU A 473 -9.72 -13.41 -25.79
C LEU A 473 -8.81 -12.83 -24.69
N ASN A 474 -9.30 -12.72 -23.45
CA ASN A 474 -8.53 -12.17 -22.32
C ASN A 474 -7.36 -13.08 -21.90
N ARG A 475 -7.42 -14.39 -22.15
CA ARG A 475 -6.32 -15.35 -21.94
C ARG A 475 -5.12 -15.15 -22.88
N ARG A 476 -5.20 -14.28 -23.90
CA ARG A 476 -4.05 -13.96 -24.75
C ARG A 476 -3.01 -13.16 -23.95
N ARG A 477 -1.81 -13.69 -23.80
CA ARG A 477 -0.65 -12.95 -23.29
C ARG A 477 -0.34 -11.80 -24.25
N GLU A 478 -0.45 -10.55 -23.79
CA GLU A 478 0.15 -9.41 -24.48
C GLU A 478 1.70 -9.59 -24.39
N PRO A 479 2.47 -9.42 -25.49
CA PRO A 479 3.92 -9.43 -25.39
C PRO A 479 4.39 -8.25 -24.53
N VAL A 480 5.35 -8.50 -23.64
CA VAL A 480 5.99 -7.44 -22.85
C VAL A 480 6.61 -6.43 -23.80
N GLY A 481 6.19 -5.17 -23.73
CA GLY A 481 6.81 -4.10 -24.49
C GLY A 481 8.26 -3.93 -24.05
N GLN A 482 9.19 -3.77 -25.00
CA GLN A 482 10.58 -3.51 -24.63
C GLN A 482 10.67 -2.16 -23.88
N PRO A 483 11.16 -2.13 -22.62
CA PRO A 483 11.11 -0.96 -21.77
C PRO A 483 12.07 0.12 -22.26
N THR A 484 11.54 1.08 -23.01
CA THR A 484 12.32 2.19 -23.56
C THR A 484 12.32 3.32 -22.55
N PHE A 485 13.41 3.46 -21.77
CA PHE A 485 13.52 4.47 -20.72
C PHE A 485 14.02 5.83 -21.22
N THR A 486 14.84 5.87 -22.27
CA THR A 486 15.37 7.09 -22.88
C THR A 486 15.05 7.15 -24.38
N SER A 487 15.02 8.35 -24.94
CA SER A 487 14.68 8.60 -26.36
C SER A 487 15.28 9.94 -26.81
N SER A 488 15.24 10.24 -28.11
CA SER A 488 15.62 11.57 -28.62
C SER A 488 14.56 12.66 -28.40
N GLY A 489 13.29 12.29 -28.21
CA GLY A 489 12.21 13.25 -28.02
C GLY A 489 12.22 13.92 -26.64
N GLN A 490 12.35 15.24 -26.60
CA GLN A 490 12.29 16.00 -25.34
C GLN A 490 10.87 16.06 -24.76
N LEU A 491 10.72 15.59 -23.52
CA LEU A 491 9.45 15.73 -22.78
C LEU A 491 9.26 17.13 -22.22
N SER A 492 8.11 17.73 -22.54
CA SER A 492 7.66 18.98 -21.92
C SER A 492 7.38 18.81 -20.42
N ILE A 493 7.63 19.87 -19.64
CA ILE A 493 7.51 19.89 -18.18
C ILE A 493 6.18 19.28 -17.68
N PRO A 494 5.00 19.57 -18.26
CA PRO A 494 3.73 18.98 -17.79
C PRO A 494 3.60 17.46 -17.98
N ARG A 495 4.48 16.81 -18.74
CA ARG A 495 4.57 15.33 -18.90
C ARG A 495 5.59 14.70 -17.94
N ARG A 496 6.50 15.49 -17.36
CA ARG A 496 7.53 15.03 -16.42
C ARG A 496 7.02 14.77 -14.98
N CYS A 497 5.78 15.13 -14.65
CA CYS A 497 5.18 14.86 -13.34
C CYS A 497 3.64 14.64 -13.40
N GLY A 498 3.06 14.17 -12.29
CA GLY A 498 1.62 14.09 -12.08
C GLY A 498 0.89 12.93 -12.78
N ARG A 499 -0.41 13.10 -13.04
CA ARG A 499 -1.22 12.07 -13.73
C ARG A 499 -0.80 11.98 -15.20
N PRO A 500 -0.62 10.79 -15.80
CA PRO A 500 -0.24 10.67 -17.20
C PRO A 500 -1.34 11.16 -18.14
N PHE A 501 -0.91 11.56 -19.34
CA PHE A 501 -1.80 11.74 -20.49
C PHE A 501 -2.27 10.39 -21.04
N GLU A 502 -3.36 10.39 -21.81
CA GLU A 502 -3.98 9.14 -22.26
C GLU A 502 -3.06 8.27 -23.12
N ASP A 503 -2.44 8.86 -24.15
CA ASP A 503 -1.54 8.12 -25.06
C ASP A 503 -0.35 7.54 -24.29
N ASP A 504 0.29 8.34 -23.43
CA ASP A 504 1.43 7.96 -22.58
C ASP A 504 1.06 6.82 -21.63
N HIS A 505 -0.17 6.85 -21.08
CA HIS A 505 -0.68 5.77 -20.23
C HIS A 505 -0.92 4.50 -21.04
N ARG A 506 -1.50 4.64 -22.22
CA ARG A 506 -1.79 3.53 -23.15
C ARG A 506 -0.51 2.85 -23.67
N ALA A 507 0.55 3.62 -23.92
CA ALA A 507 1.85 3.13 -24.34
C ALA A 507 2.61 2.44 -23.19
N ASP A 508 2.77 3.12 -22.04
CA ASP A 508 3.62 2.61 -20.96
C ASP A 508 2.97 1.45 -20.16
N LYS A 509 1.64 1.24 -20.21
CA LYS A 509 0.93 0.27 -19.34
C LYS A 509 1.45 -1.16 -19.43
N SER A 510 1.91 -1.59 -20.60
CA SER A 510 2.50 -2.92 -20.85
C SER A 510 3.89 -3.12 -20.23
N CYS A 511 4.49 -2.05 -19.69
CA CYS A 511 5.82 -2.05 -19.07
C CYS A 511 5.77 -1.79 -17.55
N LEU A 512 4.60 -1.55 -16.96
CA LEU A 512 4.43 -1.31 -15.51
C LEU A 512 4.28 -2.65 -14.75
N TYR A 513 5.33 -3.47 -14.79
CA TYR A 513 5.43 -4.77 -14.13
C TYR A 513 6.64 -4.78 -13.21
N LEU A 514 6.61 -5.60 -12.15
CA LEU A 514 7.61 -5.53 -11.07
C LEU A 514 9.06 -5.66 -11.57
N PRO A 515 9.42 -6.59 -12.48
CA PRO A 515 10.78 -6.69 -12.99
C PRO A 515 11.26 -5.39 -13.65
N GLN A 516 10.40 -4.74 -14.43
CA GLN A 516 10.74 -3.51 -15.16
C GLN A 516 10.91 -2.30 -14.23
N MET A 517 10.35 -2.34 -13.02
CA MET A 517 10.56 -1.30 -12.00
C MET A 517 11.84 -1.49 -11.19
N TYR A 518 12.45 -2.68 -11.26
CA TYR A 518 13.73 -3.01 -10.63
C TYR A 518 14.90 -2.99 -11.63
N ARG A 519 14.62 -3.06 -12.94
CA ARG A 519 15.60 -2.85 -14.02
C ARG A 519 16.27 -1.47 -13.92
N ILE A 520 17.57 -1.40 -14.21
CA ILE A 520 18.36 -0.18 -14.25
C ILE A 520 18.24 0.48 -15.66
N PRO A 521 17.77 1.74 -15.76
CA PRO A 521 17.70 2.46 -17.02
C PRO A 521 19.07 2.82 -17.59
N SER A 522 19.26 2.63 -18.90
CA SER A 522 20.40 3.17 -19.65
C SER A 522 20.29 4.68 -19.86
N THR A 523 21.40 5.40 -19.68
CA THR A 523 21.53 6.82 -20.07
C THR A 523 21.27 7.01 -21.57
N GLY A 524 20.69 8.16 -21.93
CA GLY A 524 20.41 8.55 -23.32
C GLY A 524 20.17 10.06 -23.43
N GLU A 525 19.63 10.49 -24.57
CA GLU A 525 19.48 11.93 -24.88
C GLU A 525 18.45 12.63 -23.97
N ASN A 526 17.20 12.15 -23.97
CA ASN A 526 16.09 12.60 -23.12
C ASN A 526 15.42 11.41 -22.39
N ILE A 527 14.78 11.64 -21.24
CA ILE A 527 13.95 10.64 -20.54
C ILE A 527 12.57 10.45 -21.19
N THR A 528 11.99 9.25 -21.05
CA THR A 528 10.63 8.91 -21.50
C THR A 528 9.59 8.99 -20.39
N THR A 529 8.30 8.87 -20.78
CA THR A 529 7.18 8.79 -19.84
C THR A 529 7.23 7.53 -18.99
N LEU A 530 7.80 6.44 -19.52
CA LEU A 530 8.07 5.21 -18.78
C LEU A 530 9.13 5.41 -17.70
N TYR A 531 10.27 6.05 -18.01
CA TYR A 531 11.28 6.40 -16.99
C TYR A 531 10.69 7.28 -15.88
N ARG A 532 9.88 8.26 -16.27
CA ARG A 532 9.18 9.13 -15.31
C ARG A 532 8.22 8.37 -14.39
N LYS A 533 7.56 7.31 -14.88
CA LYS A 533 6.70 6.41 -14.08
C LYS A 533 7.52 5.47 -13.19
N TRP A 534 8.60 4.90 -13.72
CA TRP A 534 9.59 4.10 -12.99
C TRP A 534 10.16 4.87 -11.79
N ASN A 535 10.59 6.12 -12.00
CA ASN A 535 11.13 6.98 -10.94
C ASN A 535 10.06 7.26 -9.87
N MET A 536 8.89 7.76 -10.27
CA MET A 536 7.78 8.04 -9.34
C MET A 536 7.37 6.81 -8.53
N PHE A 537 7.32 5.62 -9.15
CA PHE A 537 7.02 4.37 -8.46
C PHE A 537 8.10 4.00 -7.44
N ARG A 538 9.38 3.99 -7.82
CA ARG A 538 10.49 3.67 -6.90
C ARG A 538 10.49 4.60 -5.68
N VAL A 539 10.27 5.90 -5.90
CA VAL A 539 10.22 6.91 -4.84
C VAL A 539 9.05 6.67 -3.87
N PHE A 540 7.81 6.51 -4.34
CA PHE A 540 6.68 6.20 -3.44
C PHE A 540 6.82 4.84 -2.74
N MET A 541 7.49 3.86 -3.37
CA MET A 541 7.67 2.54 -2.77
C MET A 541 8.88 2.43 -1.82
N GLY A 542 9.68 3.50 -1.67
CA GLY A 542 10.91 3.50 -0.86
C GLY A 542 12.05 2.65 -1.44
N ILE A 543 12.01 2.36 -2.75
CA ILE A 543 13.02 1.53 -3.43
C ILE A 543 14.28 2.36 -3.64
N LYS A 544 15.29 2.16 -2.80
CA LYS A 544 16.60 2.82 -2.91
C LYS A 544 17.23 2.57 -4.28
N SER A 545 17.94 3.57 -4.80
CA SER A 545 18.57 3.49 -6.13
C SER A 545 19.55 2.31 -6.24
N THR A 546 20.27 2.02 -5.15
CA THR A 546 21.25 0.94 -4.99
C THR A 546 20.67 -0.48 -4.89
N THR A 547 19.34 -0.64 -4.83
CA THR A 547 18.72 -1.97 -4.85
C THR A 547 18.93 -2.61 -6.23
N ARG A 548 19.75 -3.67 -6.26
CA ARG A 548 20.14 -4.41 -7.48
C ARG A 548 18.95 -5.07 -8.19
N GLU A 549 19.17 -5.42 -9.44
CA GLU A 549 18.25 -6.24 -10.23
C GLU A 549 18.10 -7.64 -9.60
N ILE A 550 16.91 -7.89 -9.03
CA ILE A 550 16.56 -9.13 -8.33
C ILE A 550 16.02 -10.21 -9.29
N PHE A 551 15.67 -9.81 -10.53
CA PHE A 551 14.93 -10.65 -11.47
C PHE A 551 15.71 -11.00 -12.76
N ASP A 552 16.91 -10.44 -12.96
CA ASP A 552 17.80 -10.76 -14.09
C ASP A 552 18.68 -11.98 -13.71
N ASN A 553 18.07 -13.17 -13.70
CA ASN A 553 18.72 -14.48 -13.76
C ASN A 553 17.69 -15.52 -14.22
N ASP A 554 17.91 -16.15 -15.37
CA ASP A 554 16.99 -17.15 -15.97
C ASP A 554 17.08 -18.54 -15.28
N ALA A 555 17.11 -18.57 -13.95
CA ALA A 555 16.84 -19.75 -13.14
C ALA A 555 15.33 -20.08 -13.14
N ILE A 556 14.78 -20.26 -14.35
CA ILE A 556 13.37 -20.59 -14.57
C ILE A 556 13.13 -22.02 -14.06
N ILE A 557 12.60 -22.15 -12.85
CA ILE A 557 11.92 -23.37 -12.43
C ILE A 557 10.81 -23.66 -13.45
N ASN A 558 10.70 -24.92 -13.88
CA ASN A 558 9.97 -25.38 -15.05
C ASN A 558 8.62 -24.70 -15.31
N LYS A 559 8.27 -24.53 -16.59
CA LYS A 559 7.02 -23.93 -17.07
C LYS A 559 5.79 -24.81 -16.78
N GLU A 560 5.39 -24.88 -15.52
CA GLU A 560 4.09 -25.41 -15.12
C GLU A 560 3.06 -24.26 -15.09
N ASN A 561 1.87 -24.51 -15.65
CA ASN A 561 0.78 -23.54 -15.58
C ASN A 561 0.21 -23.53 -14.16
N ILE A 562 0.31 -22.40 -13.47
CA ILE A 562 -0.24 -22.22 -12.12
C ILE A 562 -1.77 -22.04 -12.20
N GLU A 563 -2.50 -23.14 -12.47
CA GLU A 563 -3.91 -23.27 -12.07
C GLU A 563 -3.96 -23.91 -10.66
N PRO A 564 -4.93 -23.52 -9.80
CA PRO A 564 -4.95 -23.95 -8.40
C PRO A 564 -5.38 -25.41 -8.26
N SER A 565 -4.53 -26.25 -7.65
CA SER A 565 -4.79 -27.67 -7.39
C SER A 565 -4.31 -28.08 -5.98
N PRO A 566 -5.02 -28.99 -5.26
CA PRO A 566 -4.66 -29.39 -3.90
C PRO A 566 -3.51 -30.41 -3.83
N ALA A 567 -2.94 -30.50 -2.63
CA ALA A 567 -1.73 -31.21 -2.20
C ALA A 567 -1.49 -32.66 -2.69
N VAL A 568 -0.22 -32.96 -2.96
CA VAL A 568 0.43 -34.30 -2.87
C VAL A 568 1.85 -34.10 -2.31
N GLU A 569 2.38 -35.06 -1.56
CA GLU A 569 3.70 -35.03 -0.91
C GLU A 569 4.86 -35.57 -1.79
N HIS A 570 6.09 -35.56 -1.24
CA HIS A 570 7.34 -35.79 -1.96
C HIS A 570 7.67 -37.25 -2.32
N THR A 571 8.26 -37.43 -3.49
CA THR A 571 9.48 -38.21 -3.82
C THR A 571 9.82 -37.88 -5.29
N GLY A 572 11.01 -38.10 -5.85
CA GLY A 572 12.29 -38.64 -5.39
C GLY A 572 13.14 -38.86 -6.66
N SER A 573 14.33 -38.27 -6.77
CA SER A 573 15.06 -38.15 -8.05
C SER A 573 16.02 -39.29 -8.34
N ASP A 574 16.25 -39.59 -9.63
CA ASP A 574 17.51 -40.20 -10.10
C ASP A 574 17.85 -39.71 -11.54
N GLY A 575 19.13 -39.69 -11.90
CA GLY A 575 19.64 -39.19 -13.18
C GLY A 575 21.13 -38.81 -13.17
N ARG A 576 21.98 -39.61 -13.83
CA ARG A 576 23.46 -39.48 -13.88
C ARG A 576 23.97 -38.66 -15.08
N SER A 577 25.18 -38.11 -14.98
CA SER A 577 26.30 -38.39 -15.93
C SER A 577 27.66 -37.90 -15.40
N GLU A 578 28.73 -38.41 -16.01
CA GLU A 578 30.18 -38.14 -15.80
C GLU A 578 30.58 -36.65 -15.85
N HIS A 579 31.77 -36.18 -15.39
CA HIS A 579 33.12 -36.77 -15.50
C HIS A 579 34.13 -36.19 -14.47
N ASP A 580 35.23 -36.93 -14.24
CA ASP A 580 36.62 -36.50 -13.99
C ASP A 580 36.96 -35.17 -13.25
N HIS A 581 37.68 -35.25 -12.12
CA HIS A 581 39.16 -35.08 -12.07
C HIS A 581 39.76 -35.02 -10.64
N MET A 582 41.10 -35.15 -10.59
CA MET A 582 42.04 -34.93 -9.47
C MET A 582 42.04 -35.89 -8.26
N VAL A 583 43.21 -36.49 -8.06
CA VAL A 583 43.70 -37.06 -6.79
C VAL A 583 44.84 -36.17 -6.32
N GLU A 584 44.82 -35.69 -5.07
CA GLU A 584 46.00 -35.50 -4.19
C GLU A 584 45.59 -35.03 -2.78
N ASP A 585 46.55 -35.05 -1.85
CA ASP A 585 46.50 -34.65 -0.43
C ASP A 585 45.69 -35.49 0.59
N LEU A 586 46.33 -36.55 1.08
CA LEU A 586 46.01 -37.24 2.34
C LEU A 586 46.94 -36.77 3.48
N ASN A 587 46.41 -36.00 4.43
CA ASN A 587 46.93 -35.89 5.81
C ASN A 587 45.87 -35.32 6.76
N PHE A 588 44.79 -36.08 6.99
CA PHE A 588 43.68 -35.66 7.85
C PHE A 588 43.78 -36.32 9.24
N ARG A 589 43.93 -35.51 10.30
CA ARG A 589 43.92 -35.97 11.71
C ARG A 589 42.65 -35.47 12.43
N PRO A 590 41.61 -36.33 12.64
CA PRO A 590 40.36 -35.90 13.26
C PRO A 590 40.50 -35.45 14.72
N GLU A 591 41.44 -36.05 15.46
CA GLU A 591 41.57 -35.85 16.91
C GLU A 591 42.07 -34.45 17.27
N GLU A 592 43.06 -33.93 16.53
CA GLU A 592 43.60 -32.58 16.71
C GLU A 592 42.56 -31.50 16.39
N GLN A 593 41.78 -31.68 15.32
CA GLN A 593 40.67 -30.77 14.96
C GLN A 593 39.52 -30.81 15.96
N THR A 594 39.10 -32.00 16.41
CA THR A 594 37.99 -32.13 17.37
C THR A 594 38.33 -31.64 18.77
N GLN A 595 39.62 -31.56 19.14
CA GLN A 595 40.06 -30.93 20.37
C GLN A 595 40.03 -29.40 20.27
N GLY A 596 40.63 -28.80 19.23
CA GLY A 596 40.65 -27.34 19.06
C GLY A 596 39.26 -26.69 18.99
N ILE A 597 38.29 -27.37 18.38
CA ILE A 597 36.90 -26.89 18.33
C ILE A 597 36.23 -26.88 19.73
N ARG A 598 36.57 -27.83 20.62
CA ARG A 598 36.04 -27.84 22.01
C ARG A 598 36.61 -26.71 22.86
N GLU A 599 37.89 -26.41 22.68
CA GLU A 599 38.56 -25.31 23.38
C GLU A 599 37.93 -23.97 22.98
N ALA A 600 37.73 -23.73 21.67
CA ALA A 600 37.02 -22.55 21.16
C ALA A 600 35.56 -22.45 21.66
N GLN A 601 34.83 -23.57 21.79
CA GLN A 601 33.48 -23.58 22.38
C GLN A 601 33.50 -23.12 23.84
N SER A 602 34.46 -23.62 24.65
CA SER A 602 34.57 -23.24 26.07
C SER A 602 34.93 -21.77 26.26
N GLU A 603 35.75 -21.18 25.37
CA GLU A 603 36.04 -19.74 25.40
C GLU A 603 34.81 -18.89 25.03
N HIS A 604 34.06 -19.31 24.00
CA HIS A 604 32.81 -18.64 23.60
C HIS A 604 31.74 -18.67 24.70
N GLU A 605 31.58 -19.78 25.42
CA GLU A 605 30.62 -19.89 26.53
C GLU A 605 30.97 -18.93 27.68
N HIS A 606 32.25 -18.89 28.09
CA HIS A 606 32.72 -17.98 29.13
C HIS A 606 32.55 -16.49 28.75
N LEU A 607 32.84 -16.14 27.49
CA LEU A 607 32.65 -14.77 26.98
C LEU A 607 31.16 -14.37 26.96
N THR A 608 30.29 -15.31 26.60
CA THR A 608 28.83 -15.11 26.55
C THR A 608 28.24 -14.83 27.95
N ASP A 609 28.64 -15.58 28.98
CA ASP A 609 28.11 -15.35 30.33
C ASP A 609 28.66 -14.06 30.98
N SER A 610 29.90 -13.66 30.67
CA SER A 610 30.43 -12.34 31.05
C SER A 610 29.64 -11.17 30.43
N LEU A 611 29.24 -11.32 29.16
CA LEU A 611 28.38 -10.34 28.48
C LEU A 611 26.98 -10.28 29.12
N ARG A 612 26.40 -11.42 29.50
CA ARG A 612 25.09 -11.49 30.19
C ARG A 612 25.09 -10.90 31.60
N GLU A 613 26.23 -10.94 32.30
CA GLU A 613 26.41 -10.21 33.57
C GLU A 613 26.40 -8.69 33.32
N THR A 614 27.11 -8.24 32.28
CA THR A 614 27.16 -6.82 31.86
C THR A 614 25.76 -6.30 31.48
N ILE A 615 24.99 -7.07 30.71
CA ILE A 615 23.60 -6.75 30.35
C ILE A 615 22.70 -6.62 31.59
N ARG A 616 22.91 -7.46 32.62
CA ARG A 616 22.16 -7.38 33.88
C ARG A 616 22.48 -6.10 34.67
N SER A 617 23.74 -5.66 34.74
CA SER A 617 24.11 -4.40 35.40
C SER A 617 23.50 -3.18 34.70
N GLU A 618 23.67 -3.07 33.38
CA GLU A 618 23.14 -1.94 32.59
C GLU A 618 21.59 -1.85 32.70
N ALA A 619 20.91 -3.00 32.78
CA ALA A 619 19.46 -3.04 33.01
C ALA A 619 19.03 -2.49 34.39
N GLN A 620 19.85 -2.68 35.42
CA GLN A 620 19.59 -2.17 36.77
C GLN A 620 19.77 -0.65 36.85
N ASP A 621 20.86 -0.11 36.29
CA ASP A 621 21.11 1.34 36.24
C ASP A 621 20.06 2.08 35.40
N LYS A 622 19.65 1.50 34.27
CA LYS A 622 18.51 1.93 33.46
C LYS A 622 17.18 1.92 34.23
N GLY A 623 17.00 0.96 35.15
CA GLY A 623 15.87 0.92 36.07
C GLY A 623 15.85 2.11 37.02
N LYS A 624 16.99 2.44 37.61
CA LYS A 624 17.18 3.61 38.48
C LYS A 624 16.93 4.93 37.75
N LEU A 625 17.53 5.12 36.57
CA LEU A 625 17.35 6.29 35.71
C LEU A 625 15.88 6.57 35.39
N ARG A 626 15.06 5.53 35.18
CA ARG A 626 13.62 5.66 34.92
C ARG A 626 12.83 6.17 36.13
N LEU A 627 13.20 5.76 37.34
CA LEU A 627 12.56 6.23 38.58
C LEU A 627 12.89 7.72 38.83
N GLU A 628 14.16 8.09 38.70
CA GLU A 628 14.61 9.49 38.83
C GLU A 628 13.96 10.41 37.79
N LEU A 629 13.74 9.93 36.56
CA LEU A 629 13.04 10.67 35.50
C LEU A 629 11.55 10.89 35.85
N HIS A 630 10.86 9.85 36.35
CA HIS A 630 9.44 9.93 36.72
C HIS A 630 9.21 10.92 37.88
N GLU A 631 10.09 10.91 38.90
CA GLU A 631 10.01 11.87 40.01
C GLU A 631 10.16 13.32 39.52
N MET A 632 11.08 13.58 38.60
CA MET A 632 11.22 14.91 37.98
C MET A 632 10.05 15.30 37.07
N GLU A 633 9.46 14.37 36.32
CA GLU A 633 8.21 14.64 35.59
C GLU A 633 7.10 15.08 36.55
N GLU A 634 6.96 14.43 37.71
CA GLU A 634 5.94 14.79 38.69
C GLU A 634 6.21 16.17 39.33
N ASN A 635 7.48 16.47 39.64
CA ASN A 635 7.87 17.78 40.18
C ASN A 635 7.70 18.92 39.16
N LEU A 636 7.99 18.68 37.87
CA LEU A 636 7.72 19.62 36.78
C LEU A 636 6.21 19.85 36.60
N ARG A 637 5.38 18.78 36.69
CA ARG A 637 3.90 18.91 36.65
C ARG A 637 3.38 19.76 37.82
N LYS A 638 3.87 19.54 39.05
CA LYS A 638 3.52 20.35 40.24
C LYS A 638 3.88 21.83 40.06
N ALA A 639 5.08 22.12 39.54
CA ALA A 639 5.51 23.50 39.29
C ALA A 639 4.68 24.20 38.20
N LEU A 640 4.30 23.47 37.13
CA LEU A 640 3.43 23.98 36.06
C LEU A 640 2.01 24.29 36.54
N GLU A 641 1.44 23.48 37.44
CA GLU A 641 0.10 23.75 37.98
C GLU A 641 0.11 24.96 38.93
N GLN A 642 1.13 25.08 39.79
CA GLN A 642 1.34 26.29 40.62
C GLN A 642 1.42 27.56 39.77
N LYS A 643 2.08 27.53 38.60
CA LYS A 643 2.09 28.67 37.67
C LYS A 643 0.69 28.96 37.10
N ARG A 644 -0.11 27.94 36.78
CA ARG A 644 -1.48 28.12 36.26
C ARG A 644 -2.40 28.78 37.27
N ASP A 645 -2.32 28.40 38.55
CA ASP A 645 -3.14 28.98 39.61
C ASP A 645 -2.75 30.44 39.89
N LEU A 646 -1.44 30.76 39.95
CA LEU A 646 -0.94 32.14 40.01
C LEU A 646 -1.45 32.99 38.84
N LEU A 647 -1.38 32.46 37.61
CA LEU A 647 -1.83 33.16 36.41
C LEU A 647 -3.36 33.37 36.40
N ARG A 648 -4.15 32.43 36.94
CA ARG A 648 -5.60 32.59 37.12
C ARG A 648 -5.91 33.72 38.12
N GLN A 649 -5.24 33.74 39.27
CA GLN A 649 -5.40 34.80 40.28
C GLN A 649 -4.99 36.18 39.72
N LEU A 650 -3.93 36.24 38.89
CA LEU A 650 -3.51 37.48 38.22
C LEU A 650 -4.54 37.97 37.19
N GLN A 651 -5.23 37.07 36.50
CA GLN A 651 -6.31 37.43 35.59
C GLN A 651 -7.55 37.93 36.34
N GLU A 652 -7.91 37.31 37.47
CA GLU A 652 -9.03 37.75 38.32
C GLU A 652 -8.76 39.17 38.87
N THR A 653 -7.61 39.39 39.51
CA THR A 653 -7.24 40.69 40.09
C THR A 653 -7.14 41.82 39.05
N LYS A 654 -6.59 41.55 37.85
CA LYS A 654 -6.57 42.55 36.75
C LYS A 654 -7.97 42.83 36.19
N LYS A 655 -8.88 41.85 36.21
CA LYS A 655 -10.29 42.00 35.79
C LYS A 655 -11.09 42.84 36.80
N ASP A 656 -10.91 42.58 38.09
CA ASP A 656 -11.63 43.26 39.17
C ASP A 656 -11.19 44.73 39.29
N MET A 657 -9.89 45.01 39.14
CA MET A 657 -9.35 46.37 38.99
C MET A 657 -10.00 47.09 37.81
N ALA A 658 -10.02 46.46 36.62
CA ALA A 658 -10.61 47.05 35.43
C ALA A 658 -12.14 47.25 35.53
N GLN A 659 -12.85 46.46 36.34
CA GLN A 659 -14.25 46.72 36.67
C GLN A 659 -14.39 47.95 37.59
N THR A 660 -13.62 48.00 38.69
CA THR A 660 -13.65 49.11 39.66
C THR A 660 -13.35 50.46 39.00
N CYS A 661 -12.38 50.52 38.08
CA CYS A 661 -12.11 51.76 37.33
C CYS A 661 -13.33 52.21 36.50
N ARG A 662 -13.96 51.31 35.74
CA ARG A 662 -15.13 51.66 34.90
C ARG A 662 -16.34 52.13 35.72
N GLU A 663 -16.54 51.57 36.91
CA GLU A 663 -17.62 51.98 37.81
C GLU A 663 -17.36 53.40 38.36
N ASN A 664 -16.13 53.70 38.79
CA ASN A 664 -15.74 55.04 39.22
C ASN A 664 -15.76 56.07 38.08
N ASP A 665 -15.20 55.72 36.91
CA ASP A 665 -15.11 56.61 35.74
C ASP A 665 -16.52 57.08 35.30
N GLY A 666 -17.53 56.20 35.41
CA GLY A 666 -18.94 56.53 35.17
C GLY A 666 -19.50 57.56 36.16
N VAL A 667 -19.29 57.35 37.47
CA VAL A 667 -19.72 58.30 38.51
C VAL A 667 -19.02 59.67 38.35
N VAL A 668 -17.74 59.67 37.97
CA VAL A 668 -16.98 60.89 37.70
C VAL A 668 -17.47 61.60 36.43
N MET A 669 -17.88 60.86 35.38
CA MET A 669 -18.57 61.41 34.19
C MET A 669 -19.89 62.08 34.54
N ASP A 670 -20.75 61.43 35.33
CA ASP A 670 -22.05 61.97 35.73
C ASP A 670 -21.88 63.25 36.58
N LEU A 671 -20.97 63.24 37.56
CA LEU A 671 -20.68 64.42 38.38
C LEU A 671 -20.06 65.57 37.58
N LYS A 672 -19.16 65.29 36.63
CA LYS A 672 -18.62 66.30 35.72
C LYS A 672 -19.70 66.89 34.83
N THR A 673 -20.65 66.07 34.35
CA THR A 673 -21.80 66.54 33.56
C THR A 673 -22.72 67.45 34.38
N GLN A 674 -22.98 67.13 35.65
CA GLN A 674 -23.76 67.99 36.57
C GLN A 674 -23.04 69.30 36.90
N LEU A 675 -21.71 69.27 37.06
CA LEU A 675 -20.88 70.46 37.25
C LEU A 675 -20.90 71.36 36.00
N ASP A 676 -20.77 70.77 34.81
CA ASP A 676 -20.84 71.44 33.52
C ASP A 676 -22.19 72.13 33.29
N GLN A 677 -23.29 71.53 33.76
CA GLN A 677 -24.60 72.15 33.68
C GLN A 677 -24.77 73.26 34.73
N SER A 678 -24.39 73.02 35.99
CA SER A 678 -24.49 74.03 37.06
C SER A 678 -23.68 75.29 36.74
N THR A 679 -22.51 75.14 36.11
CA THR A 679 -21.66 76.28 35.70
C THR A 679 -22.19 77.00 34.46
N LYS A 680 -22.86 76.32 33.53
CA LYS A 680 -23.61 76.96 32.42
C LYS A 680 -24.79 77.78 32.96
N GLU A 681 -25.51 77.26 33.94
CA GLU A 681 -26.61 77.98 34.61
C GLU A 681 -26.08 79.20 35.39
N GLN A 682 -25.00 79.05 36.16
CA GLN A 682 -24.35 80.14 36.89
C GLN A 682 -23.79 81.24 35.97
N THR A 683 -23.21 80.88 34.81
CA THR A 683 -22.70 81.85 33.83
C THR A 683 -23.81 82.54 33.05
N ALA A 684 -24.92 81.85 32.75
CA ALA A 684 -26.12 82.46 32.20
C ALA A 684 -26.73 83.49 33.16
N LEU A 685 -26.91 83.13 34.44
CA LEU A 685 -27.37 84.03 35.50
C LEU A 685 -26.48 85.28 35.61
N ARG A 686 -25.15 85.11 35.59
CA ARG A 686 -24.19 86.22 35.64
C ARG A 686 -24.26 87.16 34.42
N LEU A 687 -24.58 86.63 33.23
CA LEU A 687 -24.80 87.40 32.01
C LEU A 687 -26.15 88.14 32.03
N GLU A 688 -27.17 87.56 32.66
CA GLU A 688 -28.48 88.18 32.86
C GLU A 688 -28.43 89.31 33.91
N LEU A 689 -27.69 89.10 35.00
CA LEU A 689 -27.41 90.12 36.03
C LEU A 689 -26.73 91.35 35.43
N THR A 690 -25.65 91.18 34.66
CA THR A 690 -24.96 92.30 34.00
C THR A 690 -25.81 93.04 32.96
N ARG A 691 -26.80 92.37 32.34
CA ARG A 691 -27.82 93.04 31.51
C ARG A 691 -28.80 93.87 32.35
N LEU A 692 -29.22 93.35 33.51
CA LEU A 692 -30.14 94.03 34.42
C LEU A 692 -29.49 95.26 35.08
N GLU A 693 -28.24 95.16 35.52
CA GLU A 693 -27.43 96.31 36.00
C GLU A 693 -27.37 97.43 34.93
N ALA A 694 -27.02 97.06 33.69
CA ALA A 694 -26.96 97.98 32.56
C ALA A 694 -28.32 98.60 32.16
N SER A 695 -29.44 97.99 32.58
CA SER A 695 -30.79 98.55 32.41
C SER A 695 -31.17 99.53 33.52
N SER A 696 -30.76 99.26 34.76
CA SER A 696 -31.03 100.11 35.94
C SER A 696 -30.40 101.50 35.78
N ILE A 697 -29.18 101.55 35.24
CA ILE A 697 -28.38 102.78 35.04
C ILE A 697 -29.02 103.76 34.01
N ARG A 698 -30.12 103.41 33.33
CA ARG A 698 -30.76 104.24 32.29
C ARG A 698 -31.94 105.11 32.76
N VAL A 699 -32.36 105.03 34.02
CA VAL A 699 -33.49 105.83 34.54
C VAL A 699 -33.00 107.12 35.20
N ASP A 700 -32.47 108.07 34.41
CA ASP A 700 -32.13 109.40 34.93
C ASP A 700 -32.21 110.51 33.86
N LYS A 701 -33.44 110.98 33.58
CA LYS A 701 -33.81 112.34 33.09
C LYS A 701 -35.28 112.39 32.62
N ASN A 702 -36.15 113.03 33.40
CA ASN A 702 -36.89 114.22 32.98
C ASN A 702 -37.62 114.87 34.18
N LYS A 703 -37.93 116.17 34.08
CA LYS A 703 -38.39 117.01 35.21
C LYS A 703 -39.92 117.18 35.25
N ALA A 704 -40.44 117.31 36.48
CA ALA A 704 -41.73 117.88 36.87
C ALA A 704 -42.99 117.16 36.30
N ASP A 705 -44.08 116.98 37.06
CA ASP A 705 -44.54 117.69 38.26
C ASP A 705 -45.31 116.70 39.18
N GLY A 706 -45.26 116.85 40.52
CA GLY A 706 -45.98 115.96 41.46
C GLY A 706 -45.22 115.41 42.68
N ASP A 707 -44.28 116.19 43.24
CA ASP A 707 -43.28 115.80 44.26
C ASP A 707 -43.71 114.88 45.42
N ALA A 708 -44.95 114.96 45.91
CA ALA A 708 -45.38 114.20 47.10
C ALA A 708 -45.67 112.72 46.80
N ARG A 709 -46.27 112.41 45.64
CA ARG A 709 -46.69 111.04 45.27
C ARG A 709 -45.59 110.30 44.51
N ILE A 710 -44.76 111.05 43.79
CA ILE A 710 -43.53 110.54 43.16
C ILE A 710 -42.56 110.04 44.23
N LYS A 711 -42.23 110.83 45.26
CA LYS A 711 -41.34 110.40 46.35
C LYS A 711 -41.81 109.18 47.13
N ALA A 712 -43.12 108.94 47.23
CA ALA A 712 -43.64 107.72 47.83
C ALA A 712 -43.33 106.49 46.95
N LEU A 713 -43.62 106.59 45.65
CA LEU A 713 -43.35 105.54 44.66
C LEU A 713 -41.86 105.30 44.45
N GLU A 714 -41.01 106.35 44.46
CA GLU A 714 -39.54 106.21 44.41
C GLU A 714 -39.00 105.42 45.60
N ASN A 715 -39.53 105.66 46.81
CA ASN A 715 -39.12 104.91 48.01
C ASN A 715 -39.63 103.47 48.02
N GLU A 716 -40.80 103.18 47.44
CA GLU A 716 -41.23 101.79 47.22
C GLU A 716 -40.42 101.10 46.12
N LEU A 717 -40.16 101.77 44.99
CA LEU A 717 -39.35 101.25 43.89
C LEU A 717 -37.92 100.93 44.37
N LYS A 718 -37.33 101.82 45.20
CA LYS A 718 -36.03 101.60 45.82
C LYS A 718 -36.05 100.40 46.77
N LYS A 719 -37.04 100.27 47.67
CA LYS A 719 -37.18 99.11 48.56
C LYS A 719 -37.43 97.79 47.81
N LEU A 720 -38.14 97.85 46.68
CA LEU A 720 -38.33 96.70 45.80
C LEU A 720 -37.03 96.33 45.08
N SER A 721 -36.24 97.31 44.62
CA SER A 721 -34.91 97.10 44.05
C SER A 721 -33.93 96.52 45.07
N GLU A 722 -33.91 97.03 46.30
CA GLU A 722 -33.06 96.54 47.39
C GLU A 722 -33.38 95.07 47.73
N ARG A 723 -34.68 94.74 47.88
CA ARG A 723 -35.13 93.35 48.06
C ARG A 723 -34.85 92.45 46.86
N GLN A 724 -34.92 92.99 45.64
CA GLN A 724 -34.57 92.24 44.43
C GLN A 724 -33.07 91.94 44.40
N GLU A 725 -32.22 92.85 44.89
CA GLU A 725 -30.77 92.65 44.97
C GLU A 725 -30.39 91.65 46.08
N GLU A 726 -31.01 91.74 47.26
CA GLU A 726 -30.86 90.72 48.32
C GLU A 726 -31.27 89.32 47.85
N ALA A 727 -32.32 89.21 47.04
CA ALA A 727 -32.73 87.94 46.42
C ALA A 727 -31.74 87.45 45.34
N ARG A 728 -31.16 88.37 44.55
CA ARG A 728 -30.13 88.05 43.53
C ARG A 728 -28.85 87.50 44.16
N THR A 729 -28.31 88.19 45.18
CA THR A 729 -27.08 87.74 45.85
C THR A 729 -27.28 86.38 46.53
N THR A 730 -28.41 86.21 47.23
CA THR A 730 -28.76 84.93 47.87
C THR A 730 -28.80 83.75 46.88
N LEU A 731 -29.37 83.95 45.69
CA LEU A 731 -29.38 82.91 44.65
C LEU A 731 -27.98 82.64 44.05
N GLN A 732 -27.17 83.69 43.87
CA GLN A 732 -25.81 83.53 43.33
C GLN A 732 -24.90 82.75 44.31
N ASP A 733 -25.00 83.01 45.61
CA ASP A 733 -24.26 82.29 46.64
C ASP A 733 -24.73 80.83 46.79
N GLN A 734 -26.03 80.57 46.60
CA GLN A 734 -26.57 79.20 46.56
C GLN A 734 -26.02 78.39 45.37
N HIS A 735 -26.00 78.94 44.15
CA HIS A 735 -25.36 78.26 43.02
C HIS A 735 -23.84 78.10 43.21
N SER A 736 -23.16 79.11 43.76
CA SER A 736 -21.71 79.05 44.02
C SER A 736 -21.34 77.96 45.03
N THR A 737 -22.15 77.74 46.06
CA THR A 737 -21.90 76.69 47.06
C THR A 737 -22.16 75.28 46.54
N VAL A 738 -23.12 75.10 45.61
CA VAL A 738 -23.34 73.80 44.93
C VAL A 738 -22.16 73.43 44.03
N VAL A 739 -21.65 74.36 43.22
CA VAL A 739 -20.47 74.14 42.35
C VAL A 739 -19.26 73.69 43.18
N LEU A 740 -18.97 74.39 44.29
CA LEU A 740 -17.88 74.07 45.20
C LEU A 740 -18.07 72.74 45.96
N ASP A 741 -19.27 72.17 46.03
CA ASP A 741 -19.53 70.86 46.61
C ASP A 741 -19.32 69.72 45.60
N LEU A 742 -19.78 69.90 44.36
CA LEU A 742 -19.51 68.98 43.24
C LEU A 742 -18.01 68.85 42.96
N GLU A 743 -17.27 69.95 42.93
CA GLU A 743 -15.81 69.93 42.75
C GLU A 743 -15.05 69.19 43.87
N ARG A 744 -15.58 69.18 45.10
CA ARG A 744 -14.98 68.44 46.23
C ARG A 744 -15.29 66.95 46.14
N LYS A 745 -16.50 66.58 45.72
CA LYS A 745 -16.91 65.18 45.48
C LYS A 745 -16.10 64.53 44.36
N ILE A 746 -15.89 65.23 43.24
CA ILE A 746 -15.06 64.74 42.12
C ILE A 746 -13.63 64.46 42.60
N ARG A 747 -12.98 65.43 43.26
CA ARG A 747 -11.60 65.27 43.75
C ARG A 747 -11.45 64.12 44.75
N ALA A 748 -12.38 63.98 45.70
CA ALA A 748 -12.35 62.88 46.66
C ALA A 748 -12.43 61.48 46.01
N LEU A 749 -13.21 61.34 44.93
CA LEU A 749 -13.31 60.09 44.16
C LEU A 749 -12.05 59.82 43.32
N GLU A 750 -11.45 60.85 42.72
CA GLU A 750 -10.20 60.75 41.95
C GLU A 750 -9.01 60.37 42.86
N ASP A 751 -8.95 60.90 44.09
CA ASP A 751 -7.98 60.52 45.12
C ASP A 751 -8.18 59.06 45.58
N GLU A 752 -9.43 58.64 45.83
CA GLU A 752 -9.75 57.26 46.23
C GLU A 752 -9.43 56.24 45.13
N GLN A 753 -9.73 56.58 43.87
CA GLN A 753 -9.40 55.78 42.68
C GLN A 753 -7.89 55.64 42.52
N SER A 754 -7.13 56.71 42.74
CA SER A 754 -5.65 56.71 42.70
C SER A 754 -5.07 55.79 43.77
N SER A 755 -5.58 55.88 45.00
CA SER A 755 -5.18 55.03 46.14
C SER A 755 -5.45 53.53 45.88
N LYS A 756 -6.68 53.19 45.44
CA LYS A 756 -7.05 51.81 45.10
C LYS A 756 -6.23 51.24 43.94
N SER A 757 -5.89 52.05 42.95
CA SER A 757 -5.08 51.65 41.79
C SER A 757 -3.63 51.35 42.19
N ALA A 758 -3.04 52.18 43.06
CA ALA A 758 -1.70 51.93 43.58
C ALA A 758 -1.60 50.62 44.38
N ALA A 759 -2.61 50.29 45.18
CA ALA A 759 -2.68 49.02 45.91
C ALA A 759 -2.76 47.80 44.98
N HIS A 760 -3.60 47.84 43.94
CA HIS A 760 -3.69 46.75 42.96
C HIS A 760 -2.41 46.58 42.15
N LEU A 761 -1.76 47.69 41.76
CA LEU A 761 -0.48 47.65 41.03
C LEU A 761 0.62 46.99 41.86
N PHE A 762 0.67 47.24 43.17
CA PHE A 762 1.60 46.57 44.08
C PHE A 762 1.37 45.04 44.11
N THR A 763 0.12 44.60 44.25
CA THR A 763 -0.23 43.16 44.22
C THR A 763 0.12 42.50 42.89
N VAL A 764 -0.21 43.15 41.76
CA VAL A 764 0.14 42.68 40.41
C VAL A 764 1.65 42.49 40.25
N ASN A 765 2.44 43.49 40.65
CA ASN A 765 3.91 43.43 40.55
C ASN A 765 4.50 42.31 41.41
N HIS A 766 3.94 42.06 42.60
CA HIS A 766 4.39 40.97 43.46
C HIS A 766 4.11 39.59 42.84
N MET A 767 2.91 39.38 42.30
CA MET A 767 2.52 38.13 41.64
C MET A 767 3.29 37.87 40.33
N GLU A 768 3.64 38.92 39.59
CA GLU A 768 4.51 38.82 38.41
C GLU A 768 5.96 38.47 38.79
N GLY A 769 6.44 38.96 39.93
CA GLY A 769 7.68 38.50 40.55
C GLY A 769 7.66 37.01 40.89
N ASP A 770 6.59 36.53 41.54
CA ASP A 770 6.42 35.12 41.88
C ASP A 770 6.37 34.22 40.63
N MET A 771 5.63 34.62 39.58
CA MET A 771 5.64 33.92 38.30
C MET A 771 7.05 33.84 37.70
N ALA A 772 7.84 34.92 37.77
CA ALA A 772 9.22 34.92 37.27
C ALA A 772 10.15 34.00 38.08
N THR A 773 9.89 33.74 39.37
CA THR A 773 10.60 32.68 40.12
C THR A 773 10.16 31.29 39.68
N LYS A 774 8.86 31.08 39.42
CA LYS A 774 8.31 29.80 38.95
C LYS A 774 8.82 29.44 37.56
N ASP A 775 8.99 30.40 36.66
CA ASP A 775 9.57 30.15 35.34
C ASP A 775 11.04 29.76 35.40
N LYS A 776 11.82 30.33 36.32
CA LYS A 776 13.21 29.87 36.59
C LYS A 776 13.22 28.43 37.12
N GLN A 777 12.31 28.09 38.03
CA GLN A 777 12.16 26.73 38.56
C GLN A 777 11.76 25.73 37.46
N ILE A 778 10.81 26.09 36.59
CA ILE A 778 10.36 25.28 35.45
C ILE A 778 11.47 25.12 34.40
N HIS A 779 12.25 26.16 34.12
CA HIS A 779 13.39 26.08 33.20
C HIS A 779 14.45 25.10 33.71
N PHE A 780 14.84 25.20 34.98
CA PHE A 780 15.81 24.30 35.60
C PHE A 780 15.36 22.82 35.52
N LEU A 781 14.12 22.53 35.94
CA LEU A 781 13.55 21.18 35.89
C LEU A 781 13.45 20.62 34.45
N ARG A 782 13.19 21.47 33.45
CA ARG A 782 13.22 21.06 32.03
C ARG A 782 14.62 20.70 31.55
N GLN A 783 15.64 21.43 31.99
CA GLN A 783 17.03 21.19 31.60
C GLN A 783 17.56 19.88 32.20
N GLU A 784 17.37 19.66 33.50
CA GLU A 784 17.80 18.42 34.18
C GLU A 784 17.06 17.18 33.63
N LEU A 785 15.75 17.31 33.35
CA LEU A 785 14.96 16.25 32.75
C LEU A 785 15.40 15.92 31.31
N ALA A 786 15.80 16.92 30.52
CA ALA A 786 16.36 16.69 29.18
C ALA A 786 17.70 15.93 29.26
N GLU A 787 18.58 16.30 30.19
CA GLU A 787 19.85 15.61 30.42
C GLU A 787 19.64 14.14 30.80
N LYS A 788 18.80 13.85 31.81
CA LYS A 788 18.51 12.46 32.21
C LYS A 788 17.75 11.67 31.12
N ALA A 789 16.93 12.33 30.30
CA ALA A 789 16.34 11.69 29.12
C ALA A 789 17.40 11.30 28.07
N THR A 790 18.42 12.14 27.83
CA THR A 790 19.54 11.79 26.93
C THR A 790 20.40 10.65 27.50
N ASN A 791 20.66 10.63 28.81
CA ASN A 791 21.39 9.53 29.45
C ASN A 791 20.63 8.20 29.35
N LEU A 792 19.31 8.22 29.57
CA LEU A 792 18.44 7.05 29.36
C LEU A 792 18.39 6.60 27.88
N ALA A 793 18.42 7.54 26.92
CA ALA A 793 18.50 7.23 25.50
C ALA A 793 19.83 6.54 25.13
N SER A 794 20.96 7.02 25.63
CA SER A 794 22.28 6.41 25.44
C SER A 794 22.36 4.98 26.02
N SER A 795 21.82 4.77 27.23
CA SER A 795 21.70 3.45 27.86
C SER A 795 20.79 2.50 27.05
N ASN A 796 19.72 3.01 26.43
CA ASN A 796 18.88 2.19 25.53
C ASN A 796 19.66 1.69 24.30
N VAL A 797 20.50 2.53 23.70
CA VAL A 797 21.34 2.15 22.55
C VAL A 797 22.36 1.10 22.98
N ARG A 798 23.11 1.37 24.06
CA ARG A 798 24.12 0.45 24.61
C ARG A 798 23.53 -0.92 24.95
N GLN A 799 22.34 -0.97 25.56
CA GLN A 799 21.69 -2.25 25.85
C GLN A 799 21.29 -3.02 24.57
N ALA A 800 20.85 -2.32 23.51
CA ALA A 800 20.52 -2.96 22.23
C ALA A 800 21.77 -3.50 21.52
N GLU A 801 22.89 -2.78 21.59
CA GLU A 801 24.20 -3.23 21.07
C GLU A 801 24.67 -4.51 21.80
N LEU A 802 24.63 -4.52 23.14
CA LEU A 802 24.99 -5.69 23.95
C LEU A 802 24.08 -6.90 23.67
N GLN A 803 22.76 -6.68 23.50
CA GLN A 803 21.82 -7.76 23.14
C GLN A 803 22.03 -8.28 21.72
N SER A 804 22.40 -7.42 20.77
CA SER A 804 22.81 -7.85 19.43
C SER A 804 24.10 -8.68 19.47
N HIS A 805 25.01 -8.37 20.38
CA HIS A 805 26.28 -9.11 20.53
C HIS A 805 26.08 -10.49 21.19
N ASP A 806 25.23 -10.61 22.23
CA ASP A 806 24.84 -11.90 22.84
C ASP A 806 24.11 -12.79 21.82
N SER A 807 23.28 -12.20 20.95
CA SER A 807 22.61 -12.92 19.85
C SER A 807 23.59 -13.47 18.80
N GLU A 808 24.62 -12.70 18.46
CA GLU A 808 25.65 -13.11 17.49
C GLU A 808 26.63 -14.13 18.08
N LEU A 809 27.02 -13.99 19.35
CA LEU A 809 27.82 -14.98 20.07
C LEU A 809 27.09 -16.33 20.20
N ALA A 810 25.80 -16.31 20.55
CA ALA A 810 24.97 -17.52 20.60
C ALA A 810 24.84 -18.20 19.22
N ARG A 811 24.83 -17.41 18.13
CA ARG A 811 24.87 -17.95 16.76
C ARG A 811 26.22 -18.61 16.46
N GLN A 812 27.33 -17.93 16.73
CA GLN A 812 28.68 -18.44 16.47
C GLN A 812 28.94 -19.74 17.25
N LEU A 813 28.51 -19.81 18.51
CA LEU A 813 28.54 -21.06 19.29
C LEU A 813 27.68 -22.17 18.65
N SER A 814 26.49 -21.84 18.14
CA SER A 814 25.61 -22.81 17.46
C SER A 814 26.21 -23.36 16.16
N ASP A 815 26.85 -22.50 15.37
CA ASP A 815 27.52 -22.89 14.12
C ASP A 815 28.80 -23.72 14.43
N LEU A 816 29.59 -23.37 15.47
CA LEU A 816 30.72 -24.20 15.96
C LEU A 816 30.27 -25.57 16.51
N GLN A 817 29.13 -25.64 17.20
CA GLN A 817 28.54 -26.91 17.67
C GLN A 817 28.04 -27.77 16.49
N ARG A 818 27.63 -27.14 15.39
CA ARG A 818 27.27 -27.84 14.14
C ARG A 818 28.52 -28.39 13.43
N GLU A 819 29.59 -27.61 13.33
CA GLU A 819 30.86 -28.06 12.75
C GLU A 819 31.44 -29.25 13.54
N HIS A 820 31.49 -29.16 14.87
CA HIS A 820 31.94 -30.26 15.73
C HIS A 820 31.17 -31.56 15.47
N ARG A 821 29.85 -31.48 15.33
CA ARG A 821 28.98 -32.62 14.99
C ARG A 821 29.29 -33.20 13.61
N MET A 822 29.50 -32.34 12.60
CA MET A 822 29.85 -32.79 11.24
C MET A 822 31.21 -33.49 11.20
N VAL A 823 32.20 -33.03 11.97
CA VAL A 823 33.52 -33.70 12.07
C VAL A 823 33.39 -35.06 12.75
N ILE A 824 32.61 -35.18 13.83
CA ILE A 824 32.32 -36.46 14.48
C ILE A 824 31.61 -37.43 13.51
N GLU A 825 30.54 -36.98 12.85
CA GLU A 825 29.80 -37.80 11.88
C GLU A 825 30.68 -38.23 10.69
N SER A 826 31.66 -37.43 10.28
CA SER A 826 32.62 -37.78 9.25
C SER A 826 33.61 -38.85 9.75
N SER A 827 34.15 -38.68 10.96
CA SER A 827 35.03 -39.66 11.60
C SER A 827 34.34 -41.03 11.75
N ASP A 828 33.10 -41.05 12.25
CA ASP A 828 32.31 -42.28 12.38
C ASP A 828 32.03 -42.94 11.02
N ARG A 829 31.95 -42.19 9.92
CA ARG A 829 31.78 -42.75 8.56
C ARG A 829 33.09 -43.37 8.06
N MET A 830 34.24 -42.76 8.32
CA MET A 830 35.55 -43.31 7.95
C MET A 830 35.80 -44.65 8.65
N VAL A 831 35.64 -44.71 9.98
CA VAL A 831 35.80 -45.96 10.77
C VAL A 831 34.88 -47.08 10.26
N ARG A 832 33.61 -46.77 9.93
CA ARG A 832 32.67 -47.75 9.37
C ARG A 832 33.01 -48.20 7.94
N ASN A 833 33.71 -47.38 7.16
CA ASN A 833 34.19 -47.76 5.82
C ASN A 833 35.47 -48.61 5.90
N GLU A 834 36.37 -48.29 6.83
CA GLU A 834 37.57 -49.07 7.12
C GLU A 834 37.20 -50.50 7.59
N GLN A 835 36.30 -50.62 8.58
CA GLN A 835 35.76 -51.91 9.03
C GLN A 835 35.11 -52.74 7.90
N ARG A 836 34.46 -52.09 6.93
CA ARG A 836 33.88 -52.75 5.75
C ARG A 836 34.94 -53.23 4.76
N LEU A 837 36.02 -52.47 4.58
CA LEU A 837 37.14 -52.85 3.73
C LEU A 837 37.89 -54.05 4.32
N ASP A 838 38.15 -54.02 5.63
CA ASP A 838 38.77 -55.09 6.40
C ASP A 838 37.98 -56.41 6.27
N GLU A 839 36.66 -56.35 6.42
CA GLU A 839 35.77 -57.51 6.29
C GLU A 839 35.72 -58.03 4.83
N ALA A 840 35.68 -57.14 3.84
CA ALA A 840 35.74 -57.53 2.43
C ALA A 840 37.09 -58.19 2.05
N ILE A 841 38.20 -57.74 2.65
CA ILE A 841 39.53 -58.36 2.48
C ILE A 841 39.55 -59.76 3.10
N ARG A 842 39.01 -59.93 4.32
CA ARG A 842 38.91 -61.25 4.99
C ARG A 842 38.09 -62.25 4.19
N GLN A 843 36.94 -61.82 3.66
CA GLN A 843 36.09 -62.67 2.81
C GLN A 843 36.82 -63.05 1.49
N LYS A 844 37.60 -62.13 0.91
CA LYS A 844 38.42 -62.42 -0.28
C LYS A 844 39.58 -63.36 -0.01
N THR A 845 40.25 -63.27 1.13
CA THR A 845 41.32 -64.22 1.49
C THR A 845 40.79 -65.59 1.86
N ALA A 846 39.61 -65.68 2.49
CA ALA A 846 38.95 -66.97 2.74
C ALA A 846 38.60 -67.70 1.42
N GLN A 847 37.99 -66.99 0.45
CA GLN A 847 37.65 -67.59 -0.84
C GLN A 847 38.88 -68.11 -1.59
N ALA A 848 40.00 -67.37 -1.54
CA ALA A 848 41.26 -67.76 -2.17
C ALA A 848 41.87 -69.04 -1.56
N GLN A 849 41.58 -69.35 -0.29
CA GLN A 849 42.03 -70.59 0.35
C GLN A 849 41.17 -71.81 -0.06
N GLU A 850 39.85 -71.63 -0.24
CA GLU A 850 38.99 -72.67 -0.81
C GLU A 850 39.38 -72.99 -2.27
N ASP A 851 39.65 -71.96 -3.07
CA ASP A 851 40.06 -72.11 -4.48
C ASP A 851 41.40 -72.87 -4.62
N GLU A 852 42.36 -72.66 -3.70
CA GLU A 852 43.64 -73.39 -3.69
C GLU A 852 43.47 -74.88 -3.33
N GLU A 853 42.54 -75.22 -2.43
CA GLU A 853 42.23 -76.61 -2.08
C GLU A 853 41.58 -77.35 -3.27
N VAL A 854 40.66 -76.71 -4.00
CA VAL A 854 40.05 -77.28 -5.23
C VAL A 854 41.10 -77.51 -6.32
N ILE A 855 42.05 -76.58 -6.51
CA ILE A 855 43.17 -76.74 -7.46
C ILE A 855 44.09 -77.92 -7.08
N SER A 856 44.26 -78.19 -5.78
CA SER A 856 44.99 -79.37 -5.29
C SER A 856 44.29 -80.68 -5.65
N GLN A 857 42.97 -80.76 -5.43
CA GLN A 857 42.17 -81.94 -5.76
C GLN A 857 42.18 -82.25 -7.27
N LEU A 858 42.04 -81.22 -8.12
CA LEU A 858 42.04 -81.36 -9.58
C LEU A 858 43.38 -81.89 -10.15
N LYS A 859 44.53 -81.53 -9.54
CA LYS A 859 45.84 -82.06 -9.94
C LYS A 859 45.93 -83.57 -9.71
N ASN A 860 45.46 -84.05 -8.56
CA ASN A 860 45.49 -85.48 -8.23
C ASN A 860 44.60 -86.29 -9.20
N SER A 861 43.42 -85.78 -9.56
CA SER A 861 42.55 -86.42 -10.55
C SER A 861 43.16 -86.48 -11.96
N LEU A 862 43.95 -85.46 -12.35
CA LEU A 862 44.63 -85.42 -13.65
C LEU A 862 45.77 -86.44 -13.75
N GLU A 863 46.51 -86.66 -12.66
CA GLU A 863 47.58 -87.67 -12.60
C GLU A 863 47.02 -89.11 -12.62
N GLU A 864 45.87 -89.34 -11.95
CA GLU A 864 45.16 -90.62 -11.99
C GLU A 864 44.59 -90.93 -13.40
N ALA A 865 43.98 -89.94 -14.06
CA ALA A 865 43.48 -90.07 -15.43
C ALA A 865 44.62 -90.33 -16.44
N SER A 866 45.80 -89.76 -16.22
CA SER A 866 46.96 -89.93 -17.10
C SER A 866 47.46 -91.39 -17.15
N LYS A 867 47.37 -92.15 -16.04
CA LYS A 867 47.67 -93.59 -16.02
C LYS A 867 46.67 -94.41 -16.84
N GLN A 868 45.38 -94.10 -16.72
CA GLN A 868 44.31 -94.83 -17.41
C GLN A 868 44.40 -94.65 -18.94
N ILE A 869 44.82 -93.48 -19.40
CA ILE A 869 45.06 -93.20 -20.82
C ILE A 869 46.20 -94.07 -21.40
N THR A 870 47.26 -94.35 -20.62
CA THR A 870 48.34 -95.24 -21.09
C THR A 870 47.93 -96.69 -21.29
N GLU A 871 46.97 -97.22 -20.52
CA GLU A 871 46.49 -98.60 -20.71
C GLU A 871 45.51 -98.73 -21.90
N HIS A 872 44.58 -97.80 -22.06
CA HIS A 872 43.60 -97.84 -23.16
C HIS A 872 44.22 -97.65 -24.56
N SER A 873 45.41 -97.05 -24.66
CA SER A 873 46.18 -96.97 -25.92
C SER A 873 46.41 -98.34 -26.58
N SER A 874 46.53 -99.41 -25.78
CA SER A 874 46.72 -100.78 -26.27
C SER A 874 45.51 -101.38 -27.01
N GLN A 875 44.30 -100.85 -26.80
CA GLN A 875 43.04 -101.39 -27.35
C GLN A 875 42.56 -100.64 -28.60
N ALA A 876 43.06 -99.43 -28.87
CA ALA A 876 42.63 -98.58 -29.98
C ALA A 876 42.90 -99.19 -31.38
N SER A 877 43.89 -100.07 -31.51
CA SER A 877 44.27 -100.70 -32.79
C SER A 877 43.14 -101.53 -33.43
N VAL A 878 42.27 -102.13 -32.62
CA VAL A 878 41.12 -102.95 -33.09
C VAL A 878 39.88 -102.10 -33.42
N ALA A 879 39.83 -100.85 -32.94
CA ALA A 879 38.74 -99.93 -33.24
C ALA A 879 38.83 -99.37 -34.67
N HIS A 880 40.03 -99.04 -35.15
CA HIS A 880 40.23 -98.40 -36.46
C HIS A 880 39.73 -99.27 -37.64
N GLU A 881 39.95 -100.57 -37.60
CA GLU A 881 39.48 -101.51 -38.64
C GLU A 881 37.95 -101.67 -38.66
N ASN A 882 37.28 -101.49 -37.50
CA ASN A 882 35.82 -101.47 -37.43
C ASN A 882 35.24 -100.11 -37.86
N ILE A 883 35.94 -99.00 -37.64
CA ILE A 883 35.52 -97.66 -38.07
C ILE A 883 35.41 -97.61 -39.59
N SER A 884 36.41 -98.05 -40.37
CA SER A 884 36.30 -98.01 -41.84
C SER A 884 35.35 -99.04 -42.47
N ARG A 885 34.80 -99.97 -41.67
CA ARG A 885 33.58 -100.73 -42.06
C ARG A 885 32.33 -99.86 -41.86
N LEU A 886 32.19 -99.27 -40.68
CA LEU A 886 31.09 -98.38 -40.33
C LEU A 886 31.03 -97.12 -41.20
N GLU A 887 32.15 -96.57 -41.68
CA GLU A 887 32.19 -95.40 -42.59
C GLU A 887 31.52 -95.68 -43.94
N LYS A 888 31.64 -96.90 -44.47
CA LYS A 888 30.95 -97.30 -45.71
C LYS A 888 29.45 -97.48 -45.49
N GLU A 889 29.07 -98.07 -44.36
CA GLU A 889 27.67 -98.20 -43.95
C GLU A 889 27.04 -96.82 -43.67
N LEU A 890 27.79 -95.88 -43.06
CA LEU A 890 27.40 -94.49 -42.84
C LEU A 890 27.27 -93.67 -44.13
N LEU A 891 28.12 -93.89 -45.12
CA LEU A 891 27.99 -93.21 -46.42
C LEU A 891 26.74 -93.67 -47.18
N GLN A 892 26.41 -94.97 -47.07
CA GLN A 892 25.21 -95.55 -47.67
C GLN A 892 23.94 -95.17 -46.90
N ALA A 893 24.02 -95.03 -45.56
CA ALA A 893 22.96 -94.45 -44.73
C ALA A 893 22.76 -92.96 -44.98
N ARG A 894 23.84 -92.17 -45.13
CA ARG A 894 23.78 -90.72 -45.43
C ARG A 894 22.96 -90.44 -46.68
N LYS A 895 23.10 -91.25 -47.73
CA LYS A 895 22.34 -91.05 -48.97
C LYS A 895 20.84 -91.30 -48.79
N CYS A 896 20.47 -92.26 -47.92
CA CYS A 896 19.08 -92.48 -47.51
C CYS A 896 18.57 -91.34 -46.59
N ILE A 897 19.43 -90.79 -45.74
CA ILE A 897 19.13 -89.66 -44.86
C ILE A 897 19.00 -88.35 -45.63
N GLU A 898 19.74 -88.13 -46.73
CA GLU A 898 19.56 -86.95 -47.60
C GLU A 898 18.20 -86.99 -48.34
N GLU A 899 17.77 -88.18 -48.79
CA GLU A 899 16.43 -88.41 -49.35
C GLU A 899 15.31 -88.28 -48.30
N GLN A 900 15.59 -88.54 -47.02
CA GLN A 900 14.68 -88.22 -45.90
C GLN A 900 14.78 -86.76 -45.43
N ALA A 901 15.92 -86.09 -45.57
CA ALA A 901 16.12 -84.71 -45.15
C ALA A 901 15.27 -83.74 -45.98
N GLN A 902 15.10 -84.00 -47.29
CA GLN A 902 14.17 -83.23 -48.12
C GLN A 902 12.68 -83.46 -47.79
N ALA A 903 12.35 -84.54 -47.05
CA ALA A 903 11.02 -84.71 -46.45
C ALA A 903 10.92 -84.03 -45.07
N VAL A 904 12.00 -84.03 -44.29
CA VAL A 904 12.07 -83.38 -42.97
C VAL A 904 12.18 -81.86 -43.07
N GLU A 905 12.72 -81.29 -44.16
CA GLU A 905 12.74 -79.84 -44.37
C GLU A 905 11.31 -79.28 -44.54
N GLN A 906 10.42 -80.04 -45.20
CA GLN A 906 8.97 -79.76 -45.22
C GLN A 906 8.27 -79.98 -43.86
N GLU A 907 8.89 -80.74 -42.94
CA GLU A 907 8.38 -80.97 -41.58
C GLU A 907 9.00 -80.01 -40.54
N GLN A 908 10.12 -79.35 -40.86
CA GLN A 908 10.82 -78.41 -39.98
C GLN A 908 10.38 -76.96 -40.16
N ASP A 909 9.95 -76.51 -41.34
CA ASP A 909 9.19 -75.24 -41.46
C ASP A 909 7.91 -75.30 -40.60
N ILE A 910 7.23 -76.46 -40.59
CA ILE A 910 6.06 -76.75 -39.73
C ILE A 910 6.43 -76.78 -38.22
N ARG A 911 7.70 -76.98 -37.88
CA ARG A 911 8.19 -77.10 -36.49
C ARG A 911 8.84 -75.83 -35.95
N TYR A 912 9.42 -75.00 -36.80
CA TYR A 912 10.00 -73.71 -36.41
C TYR A 912 8.90 -72.72 -36.01
N ASP A 913 7.79 -72.68 -36.76
CA ASP A 913 6.56 -71.98 -36.34
C ASP A 913 6.01 -72.51 -35.00
N ALA A 914 6.15 -73.81 -34.72
CA ALA A 914 5.71 -74.40 -33.46
C ALA A 914 6.60 -74.01 -32.26
N GLU A 915 7.93 -73.91 -32.43
CA GLU A 915 8.84 -73.52 -31.34
C GLU A 915 8.87 -72.00 -31.08
N VAL A 916 8.71 -71.17 -32.11
CA VAL A 916 8.51 -69.71 -31.94
C VAL A 916 7.21 -69.42 -31.19
N VAL A 917 6.14 -70.19 -31.42
CA VAL A 917 4.92 -70.13 -30.60
C VAL A 917 5.20 -70.62 -29.17
N ALA A 918 5.84 -71.78 -29.00
CA ALA A 918 6.09 -72.38 -27.68
C ALA A 918 6.94 -71.50 -26.73
N ILE A 919 7.91 -70.74 -27.25
CA ILE A 919 8.76 -69.85 -26.44
C ILE A 919 7.99 -68.59 -26.00
N ASN A 920 7.25 -67.95 -26.90
CA ASN A 920 6.37 -66.83 -26.52
C ASN A 920 5.34 -67.27 -25.47
N GLN A 921 4.74 -68.44 -25.68
CA GLN A 921 3.77 -69.03 -24.76
C GLN A 921 4.38 -69.41 -23.39
N LYS A 922 5.71 -69.48 -23.24
CA LYS A 922 6.38 -69.70 -21.95
C LYS A 922 6.68 -68.40 -21.19
N ILE A 923 6.91 -67.30 -21.92
CA ILE A 923 7.09 -65.96 -21.35
C ILE A 923 5.72 -65.41 -20.90
N GLU A 924 4.69 -65.55 -21.73
CA GLU A 924 3.31 -65.23 -21.35
C GLU A 924 2.86 -66.01 -20.11
N ASN A 925 3.07 -67.33 -20.07
CA ASN A 925 2.70 -68.17 -18.92
C ASN A 925 3.38 -67.78 -17.59
N THR A 926 4.43 -66.95 -17.58
CA THR A 926 5.07 -66.52 -16.33
C THR A 926 4.55 -65.17 -15.83
N MET A 927 4.36 -64.17 -16.72
CA MET A 927 3.73 -62.90 -16.34
C MET A 927 2.21 -63.05 -16.16
N ALA A 928 1.57 -63.94 -16.93
CA ALA A 928 0.16 -64.23 -16.77
C ALA A 928 -0.14 -64.80 -15.38
N ASN A 929 0.67 -65.69 -14.83
CA ASN A 929 0.33 -66.39 -13.58
C ASN A 929 0.13 -65.47 -12.36
N GLU A 930 0.90 -64.40 -12.20
CA GLU A 930 0.78 -63.50 -11.03
C GLU A 930 -0.36 -62.47 -11.20
N VAL A 931 -0.60 -61.98 -12.42
CA VAL A 931 -1.78 -61.17 -12.74
C VAL A 931 -3.06 -62.01 -12.64
N THR A 932 -3.02 -63.24 -13.18
CA THR A 932 -4.09 -64.24 -13.11
C THR A 932 -4.39 -64.62 -11.68
N ARG A 933 -3.41 -64.63 -10.75
CA ARG A 933 -3.67 -64.92 -9.33
C ARG A 933 -4.58 -63.87 -8.67
N ARG A 934 -4.27 -62.58 -8.83
CA ARG A 934 -5.13 -61.49 -8.30
C ARG A 934 -6.45 -61.34 -9.05
N ILE A 935 -6.44 -61.60 -10.36
CA ILE A 935 -7.67 -61.67 -11.15
C ILE A 935 -8.53 -62.88 -10.72
N LEU A 936 -7.95 -64.03 -10.36
CA LEU A 936 -8.68 -65.18 -9.77
C LEU A 936 -9.22 -64.87 -8.37
N GLU A 937 -8.53 -64.08 -7.55
CA GLU A 937 -9.05 -63.75 -6.21
C GLU A 937 -10.34 -62.91 -6.28
N GLU A 938 -10.45 -61.98 -7.25
CA GLU A 938 -11.71 -61.26 -7.53
C GLU A 938 -12.69 -62.04 -8.42
N LEU A 939 -12.22 -62.77 -9.45
CA LEU A 939 -13.11 -63.62 -10.25
C LEU A 939 -13.72 -64.73 -9.40
N ASN A 940 -13.01 -65.36 -8.46
CA ASN A 940 -13.60 -66.36 -7.59
C ASN A 940 -14.65 -65.73 -6.67
N ARG A 941 -14.43 -64.52 -6.13
CA ARG A 941 -15.48 -63.77 -5.42
C ARG A 941 -16.67 -63.38 -6.30
N ALA A 942 -16.55 -63.36 -7.62
CA ALA A 942 -17.66 -63.19 -8.56
C ALA A 942 -18.28 -64.52 -9.02
N ASN A 943 -17.47 -65.58 -9.13
CA ASN A 943 -17.78 -66.91 -9.62
C ASN A 943 -18.44 -67.78 -8.53
N ASP A 944 -18.11 -67.57 -7.25
CA ASP A 944 -18.83 -68.17 -6.12
C ASP A 944 -20.24 -67.55 -5.98
N ARG A 945 -20.38 -66.25 -6.26
CA ARG A 945 -21.68 -65.58 -6.45
C ARG A 945 -22.37 -65.95 -7.77
N GLY A 946 -21.63 -66.46 -8.75
CA GLY A 946 -22.15 -67.06 -9.98
C GLY A 946 -22.71 -68.46 -9.75
N LYS A 947 -21.94 -69.33 -9.10
CA LYS A 947 -22.32 -70.69 -8.67
C LYS A 947 -23.52 -70.68 -7.74
N ASP A 948 -23.59 -69.78 -6.76
CA ASP A 948 -24.78 -69.68 -5.90
C ASP A 948 -26.08 -69.42 -6.69
N ILE A 949 -26.00 -68.85 -7.91
CA ILE A 949 -27.13 -68.73 -8.84
C ILE A 949 -27.22 -69.95 -9.78
N GLU A 950 -26.11 -70.40 -10.36
CA GLU A 950 -26.09 -71.49 -11.35
C GLU A 950 -26.44 -72.85 -10.74
N ASP A 951 -25.98 -73.14 -9.52
CA ASP A 951 -26.31 -74.36 -8.79
C ASP A 951 -27.75 -74.31 -8.26
N LYS A 952 -28.29 -73.13 -7.92
CA LYS A 952 -29.74 -72.95 -7.66
C LYS A 952 -30.57 -73.12 -8.92
N MET A 953 -30.08 -72.69 -10.09
CA MET A 953 -30.75 -72.97 -11.37
C MET A 953 -30.67 -74.44 -11.77
N LYS A 954 -29.59 -75.16 -11.47
CA LYS A 954 -29.51 -76.63 -11.64
C LYS A 954 -30.41 -77.38 -10.67
N ILE A 955 -30.60 -76.89 -9.44
CA ILE A 955 -31.60 -77.40 -8.49
C ILE A 955 -33.01 -77.18 -9.05
N LEU A 956 -33.31 -75.99 -9.60
CA LEU A 956 -34.58 -75.72 -10.29
C LEU A 956 -34.78 -76.59 -11.54
N GLU A 957 -33.77 -76.79 -12.38
CA GLU A 957 -33.84 -77.73 -13.50
C GLU A 957 -34.11 -79.16 -13.01
N GLY A 958 -33.43 -79.61 -11.96
CA GLY A 958 -33.68 -80.91 -11.34
C GLY A 958 -35.10 -81.06 -10.79
N GLN A 959 -35.64 -80.03 -10.14
CA GLN A 959 -37.01 -80.01 -9.61
C GLN A 959 -38.07 -79.94 -10.73
N MET A 960 -37.85 -79.15 -11.78
CA MET A 960 -38.75 -79.13 -12.94
C MET A 960 -38.65 -80.42 -13.78
N GLN A 961 -37.50 -81.10 -13.78
CA GLN A 961 -37.35 -82.41 -14.42
C GLN A 961 -37.95 -83.54 -13.59
N SER A 962 -38.03 -83.43 -12.25
CA SER A 962 -38.70 -84.43 -11.39
C SER A 962 -40.22 -84.25 -11.33
N GLN A 963 -40.76 -83.03 -11.47
CA GLN A 963 -42.21 -82.79 -11.60
C GLN A 963 -42.84 -83.25 -12.95
N LYS A 964 -42.08 -83.90 -13.84
CA LYS A 964 -42.58 -84.48 -15.10
C LYS A 964 -43.70 -85.53 -14.96
N SER A 965 -44.04 -85.96 -13.75
CA SER A 965 -45.17 -86.85 -13.49
C SER A 965 -46.54 -86.15 -13.43
N GLU A 966 -46.63 -84.83 -13.25
CA GLU A 966 -47.91 -84.12 -13.10
C GLU A 966 -48.10 -82.95 -14.08
N GLY A 967 -48.47 -83.30 -15.31
CA GLY A 967 -49.51 -82.59 -16.09
C GLY A 967 -49.24 -81.16 -16.60
N THR A 968 -48.12 -80.51 -16.28
CA THR A 968 -47.85 -79.13 -16.71
C THR A 968 -46.97 -79.09 -17.96
N GLY A 969 -47.52 -78.60 -19.09
CA GLY A 969 -46.94 -78.69 -20.44
C GLY A 969 -45.72 -77.80 -20.75
N LEU A 970 -44.86 -77.50 -19.77
CA LEU A 970 -43.62 -76.73 -19.96
C LEU A 970 -42.46 -77.63 -20.40
N THR A 971 -41.75 -77.21 -21.44
CA THR A 971 -40.40 -77.70 -21.77
C THR A 971 -39.44 -76.52 -21.77
N LEU A 972 -38.54 -76.44 -20.79
CA LEU A 972 -37.40 -75.52 -20.84
C LEU A 972 -36.56 -75.83 -22.09
N VAL A 973 -36.23 -74.81 -22.88
CA VAL A 973 -35.46 -74.98 -24.13
C VAL A 973 -34.01 -74.57 -23.91
N THR A 974 -33.81 -73.39 -23.32
CA THR A 974 -32.50 -72.82 -23.00
C THR A 974 -32.69 -71.58 -22.11
N TRP A 975 -31.63 -71.08 -21.51
CA TRP A 975 -31.60 -69.80 -20.79
C TRP A 975 -30.30 -69.08 -21.15
N GLU A 976 -30.33 -67.74 -21.15
CA GLU A 976 -29.15 -66.93 -21.44
C GLU A 976 -28.99 -65.81 -20.41
N ARG A 977 -27.74 -65.51 -20.05
CA ARG A 977 -27.39 -64.36 -19.22
C ARG A 977 -27.15 -63.17 -20.13
N VAL A 978 -27.89 -62.07 -19.94
CA VAL A 978 -27.88 -60.94 -20.90
C VAL A 978 -26.74 -59.98 -20.56
N GLY A 979 -25.52 -60.37 -20.94
CA GLY A 979 -24.29 -59.64 -20.70
C GLY A 979 -23.93 -59.51 -19.21
N ASP A 980 -23.08 -58.53 -18.89
CA ASP A 980 -22.52 -58.31 -17.54
C ASP A 980 -23.52 -57.63 -16.56
N SER A 981 -24.82 -57.85 -16.74
CA SER A 981 -25.89 -57.30 -15.91
C SER A 981 -26.60 -58.38 -15.10
N SER A 982 -27.28 -58.02 -14.01
CA SER A 982 -27.93 -58.97 -13.09
C SER A 982 -29.28 -59.51 -13.58
N PHE A 983 -29.40 -59.74 -14.90
CA PHE A 983 -30.59 -60.22 -15.58
C PHE A 983 -30.35 -61.56 -16.31
N THR A 984 -31.23 -62.53 -16.05
CA THR A 984 -31.28 -63.79 -16.79
C THR A 984 -32.58 -63.85 -17.60
N LYS A 985 -32.47 -64.24 -18.87
CA LYS A 985 -33.61 -64.66 -19.70
C LYS A 985 -33.76 -66.16 -19.64
N ILE A 986 -35.00 -66.63 -19.58
CA ILE A 986 -35.33 -68.05 -19.68
C ILE A 986 -36.31 -68.26 -20.83
N TYR A 987 -36.02 -69.22 -21.71
CA TYR A 987 -36.81 -69.54 -22.90
C TYR A 987 -37.50 -70.90 -22.75
N PHE A 988 -38.83 -70.89 -22.69
CA PHE A 988 -39.66 -72.10 -22.61
C PHE A 988 -40.38 -72.38 -23.93
N THR A 989 -40.75 -73.64 -24.16
CA THR A 989 -41.82 -74.01 -25.11
C THR A 989 -42.97 -74.73 -24.42
N CYS A 990 -44.18 -74.39 -24.81
CA CYS A 990 -45.43 -75.04 -24.43
C CYS A 990 -46.42 -75.06 -25.60
N ARG A 991 -47.54 -75.76 -25.46
CA ARG A 991 -48.67 -75.69 -26.41
C ARG A 991 -49.60 -74.55 -26.05
N ARG A 992 -50.41 -74.10 -27.02
CA ARG A 992 -51.29 -72.92 -26.87
C ARG A 992 -52.30 -73.05 -25.73
N GLU A 993 -52.82 -74.25 -25.47
CA GLU A 993 -53.82 -74.49 -24.42
C GLU A 993 -53.18 -74.55 -23.02
N ASP A 994 -51.94 -75.03 -22.89
CA ASP A 994 -51.23 -75.15 -21.61
C ASP A 994 -50.71 -73.80 -21.09
N ALA A 995 -50.33 -72.88 -21.99
CA ALA A 995 -49.61 -71.64 -21.68
C ALA A 995 -50.23 -70.79 -20.56
N LEU A 996 -51.56 -70.72 -20.48
CA LEU A 996 -52.29 -69.95 -19.45
C LEU A 996 -52.33 -70.64 -18.07
N GLN A 997 -52.14 -71.96 -18.04
CA GLN A 997 -52.07 -72.76 -16.82
C GLN A 997 -50.63 -72.79 -16.29
N CYS A 998 -49.65 -72.92 -17.17
CA CYS A 998 -48.21 -72.85 -16.85
C CYS A 998 -47.82 -71.54 -16.13
N VAL A 999 -48.39 -70.40 -16.51
CA VAL A 999 -48.17 -69.11 -15.84
C VAL A 999 -48.64 -69.12 -14.38
N ARG A 1000 -49.65 -69.92 -14.01
CA ARG A 1000 -50.09 -70.05 -12.60
C ARG A 1000 -49.18 -70.98 -11.80
N SER A 1001 -48.63 -72.02 -12.42
CA SER A 1001 -47.69 -72.94 -11.77
C SER A 1001 -46.37 -72.25 -11.40
N LEU A 1002 -45.85 -71.38 -12.27
CA LEU A 1002 -44.63 -70.61 -12.00
C LEU A 1002 -44.80 -69.61 -10.84
N ASP A 1003 -45.97 -68.98 -10.73
CA ASP A 1003 -46.35 -68.04 -9.65
C ASP A 1003 -46.60 -68.74 -8.28
N LEU A 1004 -46.75 -70.07 -8.29
CA LEU A 1004 -46.80 -70.92 -7.09
C LEU A 1004 -45.40 -71.37 -6.66
N CYS A 1005 -44.57 -71.86 -7.59
CA CYS A 1005 -43.20 -72.30 -7.28
C CYS A 1005 -42.33 -71.20 -6.63
N SER A 1006 -42.56 -69.93 -6.94
CA SER A 1006 -41.78 -68.83 -6.35
C SER A 1006 -42.14 -68.50 -4.89
N ARG A 1007 -43.16 -69.15 -4.29
CA ARG A 1007 -43.63 -68.85 -2.92
C ARG A 1007 -43.23 -69.85 -1.85
N GLU A 1008 -42.78 -71.04 -2.21
CA GLU A 1008 -42.57 -72.13 -1.22
C GLU A 1008 -41.11 -72.41 -0.84
N ASN A 1009 -40.09 -71.77 -1.45
CA ASN A 1009 -38.69 -72.15 -1.20
C ASN A 1009 -37.54 -71.11 -1.39
N CYS A 1010 -37.77 -69.80 -1.57
CA CYS A 1010 -36.64 -68.83 -1.70
C CYS A 1010 -36.94 -67.35 -1.38
N ASP A 1011 -36.47 -66.84 -0.25
CA ASP A 1011 -36.67 -65.44 0.24
C ASP A 1011 -35.85 -64.33 -0.47
N LYS A 1012 -35.41 -64.51 -1.73
CA LYS A 1012 -34.45 -63.57 -2.39
C LYS A 1012 -34.64 -63.33 -3.91
N TRP A 1013 -35.88 -63.25 -4.41
CA TRP A 1013 -36.14 -62.90 -5.81
C TRP A 1013 -37.28 -61.89 -5.95
N ASP A 1014 -36.95 -60.69 -6.45
CA ASP A 1014 -37.92 -59.61 -6.67
C ASP A 1014 -38.42 -59.58 -8.12
N TYR A 1015 -39.69 -59.96 -8.29
CA TYR A 1015 -40.53 -59.73 -9.48
C TYR A 1015 -40.27 -60.57 -10.74
N ILE A 1016 -41.37 -61.06 -11.34
CA ILE A 1016 -41.42 -61.72 -12.66
C ILE A 1016 -42.43 -60.95 -13.52
N GLY A 1017 -41.97 -60.36 -14.63
CA GLY A 1017 -42.81 -59.54 -15.52
C GLY A 1017 -43.26 -60.27 -16.79
N PHE A 1018 -44.54 -60.17 -17.17
CA PHE A 1018 -45.09 -60.80 -18.38
C PHE A 1018 -46.10 -59.92 -19.13
N ASP A 1019 -45.84 -59.60 -20.40
CA ASP A 1019 -46.78 -58.84 -21.25
C ASP A 1019 -47.73 -59.77 -22.02
N ARG A 1020 -48.98 -59.84 -21.55
CA ARG A 1020 -50.06 -60.64 -22.19
C ARG A 1020 -50.50 -60.12 -23.57
N ARG A 1021 -50.06 -58.94 -24.02
CA ARG A 1021 -50.56 -58.30 -25.26
C ARG A 1021 -49.97 -58.89 -26.56
N LYS A 1022 -48.96 -59.77 -26.48
CA LYS A 1022 -48.23 -60.32 -27.64
C LYS A 1022 -48.70 -61.71 -28.13
N ILE A 1023 -49.85 -62.23 -27.70
CA ILE A 1023 -50.41 -63.51 -28.20
C ILE A 1023 -51.43 -63.25 -29.32
N PRO A 1024 -51.15 -63.58 -30.61
CA PRO A 1024 -52.11 -63.43 -31.69
C PRO A 1024 -53.26 -64.43 -31.59
N SER A 1025 -54.46 -64.01 -31.99
CA SER A 1025 -55.64 -64.88 -32.01
C SER A 1025 -55.52 -66.05 -33.00
N SER A 1026 -54.68 -65.93 -34.04
CA SER A 1026 -54.55 -66.82 -35.21
C SER A 1026 -53.63 -68.04 -35.07
N MET A 1027 -53.02 -68.29 -33.90
CA MET A 1027 -52.10 -69.43 -33.67
C MET A 1027 -52.75 -70.81 -33.87
N LYS A 1028 -52.07 -71.73 -34.57
CA LYS A 1028 -52.52 -73.13 -34.76
C LYS A 1028 -52.35 -73.98 -33.50
N LYS A 1029 -53.05 -75.13 -33.45
CA LYS A 1029 -53.20 -75.93 -32.22
C LYS A 1029 -51.93 -76.70 -31.80
N ASP A 1030 -51.17 -77.21 -32.77
CA ASP A 1030 -50.11 -78.20 -32.54
C ASP A 1030 -48.68 -77.64 -32.66
N GLU A 1031 -48.52 -76.36 -32.97
CA GLU A 1031 -47.23 -75.68 -33.04
C GLU A 1031 -46.73 -75.32 -31.62
N LYS A 1032 -45.41 -75.42 -31.39
CA LYS A 1032 -44.75 -75.03 -30.13
C LYS A 1032 -44.26 -73.58 -30.22
N TYR A 1033 -44.48 -72.78 -29.18
CA TYR A 1033 -44.12 -71.36 -29.17
C TYR A 1033 -43.08 -71.05 -28.11
N LEU A 1034 -42.11 -70.20 -28.45
CA LEU A 1034 -41.09 -69.71 -27.52
C LEU A 1034 -41.69 -68.64 -26.59
N VAL A 1035 -41.33 -68.70 -25.30
CA VAL A 1035 -41.83 -67.78 -24.28
C VAL A 1035 -40.65 -67.21 -23.48
N ASP A 1036 -40.47 -65.89 -23.59
CA ASP A 1036 -39.40 -65.13 -22.93
C ASP A 1036 -39.83 -64.68 -21.53
N VAL A 1037 -39.04 -65.01 -20.51
CA VAL A 1037 -39.21 -64.53 -19.12
C VAL A 1037 -37.93 -63.87 -18.63
N TRP A 1038 -38.06 -62.71 -17.96
CA TRP A 1038 -36.96 -61.93 -17.40
C TRP A 1038 -37.04 -61.90 -15.87
N ILE A 1039 -35.90 -62.06 -15.20
CA ILE A 1039 -35.77 -62.04 -13.74
C ILE A 1039 -34.56 -61.16 -13.36
N GLN A 1040 -34.68 -60.36 -12.28
CA GLN A 1040 -33.63 -59.44 -11.82
C GLN A 1040 -33.33 -59.61 -10.31
N GLY A 1041 -32.06 -59.48 -9.92
CA GLY A 1041 -31.66 -59.24 -8.52
C GLY A 1041 -31.42 -57.75 -8.22
N GLY A 1042 -31.98 -57.24 -7.12
CA GLY A 1042 -31.72 -55.88 -6.59
C GLY A 1042 -30.26 -55.68 -6.13
N ILE A 1043 -29.77 -54.45 -5.95
CA ILE A 1043 -30.45 -53.18 -5.62
C ILE A 1043 -29.95 -52.04 -6.56
N MET A 1044 -30.87 -51.16 -7.02
CA MET A 1044 -30.68 -49.81 -7.64
C MET A 1044 -29.33 -49.51 -8.36
N GLY A 1045 -29.20 -49.24 -9.66
CA GLY A 1045 -30.11 -49.00 -10.81
C GLY A 1045 -29.25 -48.50 -12.02
N ARG A 1046 -29.75 -48.03 -13.18
CA ARG A 1046 -31.09 -47.74 -13.69
C ARG A 1046 -31.17 -47.95 -15.23
N TRP A 1047 -32.40 -48.14 -15.71
CA TRP A 1047 -32.97 -48.12 -17.07
C TRP A 1047 -32.21 -47.53 -18.30
N LEU A 1048 -32.22 -48.30 -19.40
CA LEU A 1048 -32.78 -47.88 -20.72
C LEU A 1048 -33.10 -49.11 -21.62
N VAL A 1049 -33.88 -48.93 -22.69
CA VAL A 1049 -34.53 -50.01 -23.48
C VAL A 1049 -34.43 -49.76 -24.99
N ALA A 1050 -34.30 -50.82 -25.81
CA ALA A 1050 -34.53 -50.77 -27.26
C ALA A 1050 -34.91 -52.15 -27.86
N ASP A 1051 -35.90 -52.20 -28.76
CA ASP A 1051 -36.34 -53.40 -29.49
C ASP A 1051 -35.48 -53.70 -30.75
N ARG A 1052 -35.40 -54.99 -31.13
CA ARG A 1052 -35.64 -55.48 -32.51
C ARG A 1052 -35.65 -57.01 -32.64
N VAL A 1053 -36.41 -57.50 -33.62
CA VAL A 1053 -36.45 -58.88 -34.11
C VAL A 1053 -36.27 -58.84 -35.64
N PHE A 1054 -35.48 -59.73 -36.23
CA PHE A 1054 -35.36 -59.88 -37.69
C PHE A 1054 -35.10 -61.34 -38.12
N PHE A 1055 -35.47 -61.67 -39.36
CA PHE A 1055 -35.45 -63.00 -39.96
C PHE A 1055 -34.48 -63.09 -41.16
N GLU A 1056 -34.00 -64.32 -41.41
CA GLU A 1056 -33.65 -64.95 -42.69
C GLU A 1056 -32.50 -64.46 -43.62
N SER A 1057 -31.59 -65.42 -43.86
CA SER A 1057 -31.00 -65.82 -45.15
C SER A 1057 -29.91 -64.96 -45.81
N ARG A 1058 -29.07 -65.62 -46.64
CA ARG A 1058 -28.26 -64.95 -47.68
C ARG A 1058 -27.75 -65.92 -48.76
N ALA A 1059 -27.93 -65.55 -50.03
CA ALA A 1059 -27.21 -66.09 -51.19
C ALA A 1059 -27.24 -65.09 -52.36
N ALA A 1060 -26.09 -64.80 -52.99
CA ALA A 1060 -25.98 -64.26 -54.37
C ALA A 1060 -24.52 -63.91 -54.77
N GLN A 1061 -24.21 -64.07 -56.06
CA GLN A 1061 -23.27 -63.23 -56.83
C GLN A 1061 -24.00 -62.78 -58.15
N PRO A 1062 -23.36 -62.13 -59.15
CA PRO A 1062 -23.21 -60.68 -59.21
C PRO A 1062 -23.71 -60.06 -60.55
N LYS A 1063 -23.79 -58.71 -60.68
CA LYS A 1063 -23.65 -57.99 -61.98
C LYS A 1063 -23.64 -56.44 -61.90
N LYS A 1064 -22.71 -55.86 -62.67
CA LYS A 1064 -22.71 -54.59 -63.46
C LYS A 1064 -23.54 -53.35 -63.02
N ALA A 1065 -22.87 -52.18 -62.97
CA ALA A 1065 -23.08 -50.99 -63.84
C ALA A 1065 -23.06 -49.60 -63.14
N ASN A 1066 -22.40 -48.64 -63.81
CA ASN A 1066 -22.62 -47.17 -63.88
C ASN A 1066 -22.50 -46.24 -62.63
N PHE A 1067 -21.65 -45.22 -62.77
CA PHE A 1067 -21.74 -43.86 -62.18
C PHE A 1067 -22.95 -43.09 -62.79
N PRO A 1068 -23.46 -41.92 -62.28
CA PRO A 1068 -22.70 -40.85 -61.59
C PRO A 1068 -23.40 -39.96 -60.50
N THR A 1069 -22.58 -39.08 -59.86
CA THR A 1069 -22.84 -37.69 -59.39
C THR A 1069 -24.03 -37.24 -58.49
N TRP A 1070 -23.65 -36.44 -57.47
CA TRP A 1070 -24.17 -35.10 -57.06
C TRP A 1070 -25.16 -34.87 -55.87
N SER A 1071 -24.92 -33.71 -55.24
CA SER A 1071 -25.79 -32.78 -54.47
C SER A 1071 -26.49 -33.15 -53.13
N ASP A 1072 -26.05 -32.43 -52.10
CA ASP A 1072 -26.84 -31.64 -51.12
C ASP A 1072 -27.57 -32.22 -49.87
N ARG A 1073 -27.76 -31.30 -48.91
CA ARG A 1073 -28.50 -31.37 -47.63
C ARG A 1073 -29.98 -30.90 -47.85
N PRO A 1074 -30.82 -30.44 -46.88
CA PRO A 1074 -30.76 -30.43 -45.40
C PRO A 1074 -32.13 -30.72 -44.68
N LYS A 1075 -32.22 -30.34 -43.38
CA LYS A 1075 -33.41 -30.02 -42.51
C LYS A 1075 -33.98 -31.18 -41.68
N LEU A 1076 -34.45 -31.03 -40.41
CA LEU A 1076 -35.01 -29.96 -39.53
C LEU A 1076 -36.55 -29.87 -39.43
N SER A 1077 -37.11 -30.45 -38.34
CA SER A 1077 -38.37 -30.04 -37.66
C SER A 1077 -38.70 -30.97 -36.47
N LEU A 1078 -39.52 -30.66 -35.44
CA LEU A 1078 -39.73 -29.48 -34.57
C LEU A 1078 -41.01 -29.71 -33.72
N LYS A 1079 -40.98 -29.53 -32.37
CA LYS A 1079 -42.14 -29.24 -31.46
C LYS A 1079 -43.19 -30.41 -31.27
N ARG A 1080 -44.05 -30.51 -30.22
CA ARG A 1080 -44.29 -29.76 -28.94
C ARG A 1080 -45.25 -30.51 -27.95
N LYS A 1081 -45.30 -30.02 -26.69
CA LYS A 1081 -46.45 -29.90 -25.72
C LYS A 1081 -46.80 -31.01 -24.67
N SER A 1082 -47.37 -30.52 -23.55
CA SER A 1082 -47.83 -31.14 -22.27
C SER A 1082 -49.38 -31.38 -22.24
N PRO A 1083 -50.19 -31.60 -21.14
CA PRO A 1083 -50.09 -31.10 -19.72
C PRO A 1083 -50.76 -31.94 -18.54
N ALA A 1084 -50.84 -31.33 -17.32
CA ALA A 1084 -51.80 -31.53 -16.18
C ALA A 1084 -51.65 -32.81 -15.26
N ALA A 1085 -52.11 -32.88 -13.97
CA ALA A 1085 -52.88 -31.98 -13.07
C ALA A 1085 -52.58 -32.19 -11.53
N LEU A 1086 -53.32 -31.49 -10.64
CA LEU A 1086 -53.28 -31.40 -9.15
C LEU A 1086 -54.23 -32.41 -8.42
N PRO A 1087 -54.44 -32.40 -7.07
CA PRO A 1087 -53.82 -31.64 -5.95
C PRO A 1087 -52.92 -32.54 -5.04
N GLU A 1088 -52.74 -32.54 -3.69
CA GLU A 1088 -53.30 -32.01 -2.40
C GLU A 1088 -52.15 -32.03 -1.32
N ASP A 1089 -52.15 -31.47 -0.10
CA ASP A 1089 -52.73 -30.28 0.58
C ASP A 1089 -52.02 -30.08 1.98
N GLY A 1090 -52.26 -29.00 2.75
CA GLY A 1090 -51.83 -28.86 4.18
C GLY A 1090 -51.35 -27.47 4.66
N GLU A 1091 -51.82 -26.99 5.82
CA GLU A 1091 -51.66 -25.59 6.30
C GLU A 1091 -50.53 -25.31 7.34
N SER A 1092 -50.14 -24.01 7.44
CA SER A 1092 -49.85 -23.27 8.70
C SER A 1092 -48.55 -23.55 9.49
N ARG A 1093 -47.98 -22.67 10.35
CA ARG A 1093 -47.72 -21.19 10.40
C ARG A 1093 -46.96 -20.91 11.74
N ILE A 1094 -46.15 -19.84 11.84
CA ILE A 1094 -45.56 -19.27 13.10
C ILE A 1094 -44.49 -20.20 13.76
N ALA A 1095 -43.24 -19.87 14.13
CA ALA A 1095 -42.47 -18.65 14.50
C ALA A 1095 -42.42 -18.29 16.01
N LYS A 1096 -41.25 -18.45 16.68
CA LYS A 1096 -40.68 -17.63 17.80
C LYS A 1096 -39.58 -18.36 18.60
N LYS A 1097 -38.78 -17.52 19.28
CA LYS A 1097 -37.94 -17.66 20.51
C LYS A 1097 -38.29 -18.85 21.45
N ALA A 1098 -37.40 -19.37 22.30
CA ALA A 1098 -36.41 -18.65 23.13
C ALA A 1098 -35.23 -19.57 23.61
N PRO A 1099 -34.18 -19.05 24.30
CA PRO A 1099 -33.01 -19.83 24.71
C PRO A 1099 -33.16 -20.46 26.11
N PHE A 1100 -32.21 -21.33 26.46
CA PHE A 1100 -31.90 -21.73 27.85
C PHE A 1100 -30.40 -21.59 28.15
N ALA A 1101 -30.07 -21.46 29.43
CA ALA A 1101 -28.71 -21.31 29.94
C ALA A 1101 -28.59 -21.98 31.33
N LEU A 1102 -27.35 -22.05 31.83
CA LEU A 1102 -26.92 -22.58 33.13
C LEU A 1102 -26.95 -24.12 33.26
N GLY A 1103 -25.89 -24.65 33.86
CA GLY A 1103 -25.57 -26.07 33.93
C GLY A 1103 -24.10 -26.30 34.26
N SER A 1104 -23.61 -25.68 35.34
CA SER A 1104 -22.28 -25.95 35.90
C SER A 1104 -22.38 -26.97 37.04
N ILE A 1105 -21.48 -27.96 37.07
CA ILE A 1105 -20.92 -28.59 38.29
C ILE A 1105 -19.72 -29.47 37.86
N ASP A 1106 -18.58 -29.13 38.46
CA ASP A 1106 -17.44 -29.92 38.96
C ASP A 1106 -16.82 -31.13 38.20
N GLU A 1107 -15.49 -31.05 38.10
CA GLU A 1107 -14.47 -32.09 38.34
C GLU A 1107 -14.59 -33.47 37.65
N THR A 1108 -13.81 -33.67 36.57
CA THR A 1108 -12.56 -34.46 36.64
C THR A 1108 -11.60 -34.14 35.50
#